data_AF-A0A813V1P0-F1
#
_entry.id   AF-A0A813V1P0-F1
#
_cell.length_a   1.000
_cell.length_b   1.000
_cell.length_c   1.000
_cell.angle_alpha   90.00
_cell.angle_beta   90.00
_cell.angle_gamma   90.00
#
_symmetry.space_group_name_H-M   'P 1'
#
loop_
_entity.id
_entity.type
_entity.pdbx_description
1 polymer ?
#
loop_
_entity_poly.entity_id
_entity_poly.type
_entity_poly.pdbx_seq_one_letter_code
_entity_poly.pdbx_strand_id
1 'polypeptide(L)'
;MTLLSSLEFFYNESCLNLLLSSYKNPLNISVLNQTLSSRFLSTTKIELLINELFLEEMFNQTNYTQYYSQCLPNVCQYIYINRFNWIYVLTIFLGLLGGITTVLHIITPYIIRLILCIKKLVISKKQQQVRQKTPFRPKELFLKFKNKIITFNSYSKYSHDPIHVYHGILATRLYIISLLISIYVIILFSYSPNETIINPSEQEYEKLEEKYSSALTCPCTQISIPYKDLITIEVKYHQICTSDFIQPWWYQSFVPYNTSDEYIINFLLFSPSYFQTLETFCDIAKIIINNEINRFLTTTFVHAQILTNDLFYSEINSSINTFIQLTKNEYLYRMSLTNELLHSNQYLSHMVTSTKLQTSLEERLGGTYTIGINIGAQYTLNENGDICYCVLDSTCNIDDILFISNGDGWLVYWQLNGIRGGCSVKDSVLKSSLVCWFQNTCLNQLRMLVNTANLPILPSITPLNSTLSSQYFPNTSIEKIFNEIMIEEWNFSSPYSIYYQKCKPSFCSFTYEKKTGVIYIITIIISLIGGINVILRLLSPLIIKIIFKFTHKLKHKNTLQVSTIQQENRQNVGICSHIRNRMVQLIDKFLTMNLFNSESDNIETVRVERITTKLYLSIFSICIYSITIYLLFSDITIDQSFSNPSENDYNKLLISRSKSLDCPCNKISIAYKDFIEINTTFHEICSSDFVNKKWVNYLFYQGYWYNYERRDIRVRGSAYFLFLSSLCEISQRTTNNAIEQFLNEIFINTKLISESEFNIQIENIILQFQNVTLTKFSRSLKLLRDIMNGNAFVSSYFLNWYWWRDINSPFTTILISPIIMTNGCSCGTQSDCIDSGGIYYDTTNRQAFAMPGLHNGCSVVETLLYSTFECLYNQACINLLLNYITTVSARYDYRMNILALNSLIVSRFKTNTMIQIIADELFIEEWKINSSYSLFYNQCAPAYCSYQTRKDDYAIYIISKILGLYGGLTVSLRFIIPIITKIIFNIIKRCRNNIIIPNK
;
A
#
# COMPACT_ATOMS: atom_id res chain seq x y z
N MET A 1 28.99 29.70 -15.60
CA MET A 1 29.50 30.85 -14.81
C MET A 1 28.61 31.10 -13.59
N THR A 2 27.30 31.25 -13.75
CA THR A 2 26.36 31.57 -12.66
C THR A 2 26.36 30.58 -11.48
N LEU A 3 26.35 29.27 -11.73
CA LEU A 3 26.35 28.26 -10.66
C LEU A 3 27.60 28.29 -9.77
N LEU A 4 28.74 28.68 -10.36
CA LEU A 4 30.03 28.79 -9.68
C LEU A 4 30.20 30.11 -8.92
N SER A 5 29.33 31.09 -9.17
CA SER A 5 29.32 32.40 -8.50
C SER A 5 28.70 32.31 -7.10
N SER A 6 29.11 33.22 -6.21
CA SER A 6 28.49 33.44 -4.89
C SER A 6 27.56 34.66 -4.90
N LEU A 7 26.84 34.89 -3.80
CA LEU A 7 25.97 36.06 -3.64
C LEU A 7 26.70 37.32 -3.16
N GLU A 8 28.02 37.25 -2.92
CA GLU A 8 28.84 38.34 -2.35
C GLU A 8 28.63 39.69 -3.05
N PHE A 9 28.55 39.68 -4.38
CA PHE A 9 28.32 40.88 -5.18
C PHE A 9 27.04 41.63 -4.76
N PHE A 10 25.96 40.89 -4.46
CA PHE A 10 24.66 41.47 -4.11
C PHE A 10 24.59 42.00 -2.69
N TYR A 11 25.55 41.66 -1.81
CA TYR A 11 25.67 42.18 -0.45
C TYR A 11 26.61 43.39 -0.35
N ASN A 12 27.31 43.77 -1.44
CA ASN A 12 28.32 44.82 -1.45
C ASN A 12 27.84 46.07 -2.21
N GLU A 13 27.62 47.16 -1.50
CA GLU A 13 27.08 48.41 -2.06
C GLU A 13 28.03 49.06 -3.06
N SER A 14 29.34 48.97 -2.85
CA SER A 14 30.33 49.50 -3.79
C SER A 14 30.33 48.74 -5.11
N CYS A 15 30.15 47.41 -5.07
CA CYS A 15 30.03 46.58 -6.27
C CYS A 15 28.76 46.90 -7.06
N LEU A 16 27.62 47.03 -6.36
CA LEU A 16 26.36 47.41 -6.97
C LEU A 16 26.44 48.82 -7.59
N ASN A 17 27.00 49.79 -6.88
CA ASN A 17 27.19 51.15 -7.39
C ASN A 17 28.07 51.19 -8.65
N LEU A 18 29.11 50.35 -8.71
CA LEU A 18 29.96 50.24 -9.90
C LEU A 18 29.17 49.70 -11.11
N LEU A 19 28.34 48.67 -10.91
CA LEU A 19 27.45 48.18 -11.96
C LEU A 19 26.44 49.25 -12.39
N LEU A 20 25.79 49.93 -11.44
CA LEU A 20 24.82 50.99 -11.70
C LEU A 20 25.44 52.17 -12.46
N SER A 21 26.72 52.48 -12.22
CA SER A 21 27.45 53.52 -12.96
C SER A 21 27.63 53.24 -14.46
N SER A 22 27.49 51.97 -14.87
CA SER A 22 27.60 51.54 -16.27
C SER A 22 26.30 51.74 -17.06
N TYR A 23 25.18 52.06 -16.38
CA TYR A 23 23.88 52.29 -17.02
C TYR A 23 23.61 53.78 -17.22
N LYS A 24 23.13 54.14 -18.41
CA LYS A 24 22.73 55.54 -18.73
C LYS A 24 21.52 56.03 -17.93
N ASN A 25 20.66 55.13 -17.47
CA ASN A 25 19.46 55.46 -16.70
C ASN A 25 19.61 54.96 -15.27
N PRO A 26 19.23 55.76 -14.25
CA PRO A 26 19.32 55.33 -12.86
C PRO A 26 18.34 54.18 -12.60
N LEU A 27 18.87 53.01 -12.24
CA LEU A 27 18.10 51.86 -11.76
C LEU A 27 18.06 51.91 -10.23
N ASN A 28 16.86 51.78 -9.64
CA ASN A 28 16.69 51.76 -8.19
C ASN A 28 16.82 50.31 -7.69
N ILE A 29 18.04 49.88 -7.39
CA ILE A 29 18.36 48.54 -6.87
C ILE A 29 19.09 48.72 -5.54
N SER A 30 18.64 48.04 -4.49
CA SER A 30 19.30 48.01 -3.18
C SER A 30 20.08 46.71 -2.98
N VAL A 31 21.16 46.76 -2.20
CA VAL A 31 21.88 45.56 -1.76
C VAL A 31 21.01 44.66 -0.89
N LEU A 32 21.32 43.36 -0.87
CA LEU A 32 20.71 42.40 0.05
C LEU A 32 21.06 42.76 1.51
N ASN A 33 20.09 42.59 2.40
CA ASN A 33 20.23 42.99 3.79
C ASN A 33 21.09 41.99 4.58
N GLN A 34 22.30 42.40 4.96
CA GLN A 34 23.22 41.59 5.77
C GLN A 34 22.73 41.34 7.21
N THR A 35 21.75 42.10 7.69
CA THR A 35 21.25 41.99 9.08
C THR A 35 20.17 40.93 9.27
N LEU A 36 19.59 40.41 8.18
CA LEU A 36 18.67 39.27 8.24
C LEU A 36 19.48 37.98 8.37
N SER A 37 19.13 37.13 9.34
CA SER A 37 19.75 35.81 9.49
C SER A 37 19.42 34.94 8.28
N SER A 38 20.44 34.59 7.49
CA SER A 38 20.36 33.57 6.46
C SER A 38 21.11 32.33 6.92
N ARG A 39 20.57 31.16 6.59
CA ARG A 39 21.21 29.85 6.71
C ARG A 39 22.49 29.78 5.87
N PHE A 40 22.56 30.53 4.78
CA PHE A 40 23.67 30.51 3.85
C PHE A 40 24.58 31.73 4.01
N LEU A 41 25.88 31.50 3.96
CA LEU A 41 26.86 32.60 3.90
C LEU A 41 26.78 33.29 2.54
N SER A 42 27.12 34.58 2.47
CA SER A 42 27.19 35.31 1.19
C SER A 42 28.17 34.70 0.19
N THR A 43 29.19 34.00 0.69
CA THR A 43 30.21 33.24 -0.09
C THR A 43 29.70 31.91 -0.62
N THR A 44 28.50 31.49 -0.22
CA THR A 44 27.89 30.25 -0.68
C THR A 44 27.67 30.31 -2.19
N LYS A 45 28.13 29.28 -2.90
CA LYS A 45 27.91 29.16 -4.34
C LYS A 45 26.42 28.97 -4.64
N ILE A 46 25.96 29.56 -5.72
CA ILE A 46 24.57 29.44 -6.19
C ILE A 46 24.19 27.96 -6.43
N GLU A 47 25.13 27.13 -6.87
CA GLU A 47 24.92 25.67 -7.00
C GLU A 47 24.44 25.02 -5.69
N LEU A 48 25.07 25.35 -4.55
CA LEU A 48 24.67 24.78 -3.26
C LEU A 48 23.31 25.30 -2.82
N LEU A 49 23.00 26.56 -3.13
CA LEU A 49 21.67 27.13 -2.86
C LEU A 49 20.58 26.40 -3.66
N ILE A 50 20.82 26.10 -4.94
CA ILE A 50 19.90 25.33 -5.79
C ILE A 50 19.69 23.92 -5.25
N ASN A 51 20.77 23.24 -4.84
CA ASN A 51 20.69 21.89 -4.28
C ASN A 51 19.84 21.84 -3.00
N GLU A 52 19.80 22.94 -2.25
CA GLU A 52 18.97 23.12 -1.06
C GLU A 52 17.66 23.88 -1.36
N LEU A 53 17.28 24.01 -2.64
CA LEU A 53 16.07 24.69 -3.13
C LEU A 53 15.90 26.15 -2.65
N PHE A 54 17.00 26.83 -2.33
CA PHE A 54 17.03 28.14 -1.70
C PHE A 54 16.24 28.20 -0.37
N LEU A 55 16.11 27.07 0.33
CA LEU A 55 15.36 26.98 1.58
C LEU A 55 16.18 27.50 2.77
N GLU A 56 15.78 28.65 3.28
CA GLU A 56 16.32 29.26 4.50
C GLU A 56 15.87 28.50 5.76
N GLU A 57 14.56 28.25 5.89
CA GLU A 57 13.97 27.50 6.99
C GLU A 57 12.78 26.66 6.49
N MET A 58 12.65 25.44 6.99
CA MET A 58 11.48 24.58 6.75
C MET A 58 10.86 24.21 8.10
N PHE A 59 9.68 24.74 8.39
CA PHE A 59 8.93 24.43 9.60
C PHE A 59 8.02 23.23 9.37
N ASN A 60 8.43 22.04 9.80
CA ASN A 60 7.56 20.88 9.85
C ASN A 60 6.85 20.82 11.21
N GLN A 61 5.61 21.30 11.27
CA GLN A 61 4.74 21.09 12.43
C GLN A 61 3.86 19.87 12.20
N THR A 62 4.33 18.70 12.63
CA THR A 62 3.48 17.53 12.81
C THR A 62 3.07 17.45 14.28
N ASN A 63 1.83 17.85 14.60
CA ASN A 63 1.32 17.84 15.95
C ASN A 63 0.32 16.69 16.13
N TYR A 64 0.79 15.57 16.69
CA TYR A 64 -0.07 14.43 16.99
C TYR A 64 -1.22 14.80 17.93
N THR A 65 -0.99 15.69 18.89
CA THR A 65 -2.04 16.16 19.82
C THR A 65 -3.14 16.90 19.08
N GLN A 66 -2.77 17.71 18.07
CA GLN A 66 -3.72 18.45 17.25
C GLN A 66 -4.50 17.50 16.32
N TYR A 67 -3.82 16.57 15.66
CA TYR A 67 -4.45 15.49 14.90
C TYR A 67 -5.43 14.69 15.77
N TYR A 68 -5.00 14.23 16.94
CA TYR A 68 -5.82 13.46 17.87
C TYR A 68 -7.04 14.27 18.36
N SER A 69 -6.83 15.57 18.65
CA SER A 69 -7.92 16.48 19.06
C SER A 69 -8.92 16.78 17.96
N GLN A 70 -8.53 16.73 16.67
CA GLN A 70 -9.43 16.84 15.53
C GLN A 70 -10.12 15.51 15.20
N CYS A 71 -9.39 14.40 15.36
CA CYS A 71 -9.89 13.05 15.11
C CYS A 71 -10.98 12.63 16.10
N LEU A 72 -11.00 13.21 17.33
CA LEU A 72 -12.00 12.99 18.38
C LEU A 72 -12.46 11.52 18.46
N PRO A 73 -11.55 10.57 18.78
CA PRO A 73 -11.90 9.16 18.75
C PRO A 73 -13.03 8.87 19.74
N ASN A 74 -14.17 8.43 19.20
CA ASN A 74 -15.39 8.20 19.98
C ASN A 74 -15.31 6.95 20.87
N VAL A 75 -14.49 5.96 20.49
CA VAL A 75 -14.35 4.69 21.21
C VAL A 75 -12.91 4.20 21.11
N CYS A 76 -12.29 3.89 22.25
CA CYS A 76 -11.02 3.19 22.31
C CYS A 76 -11.26 1.78 22.86
N GLN A 77 -10.81 0.75 22.15
CA GLN A 77 -10.87 -0.63 22.59
C GLN A 77 -9.47 -1.13 22.96
N TYR A 78 -9.37 -1.89 24.04
CA TYR A 78 -8.13 -2.54 24.46
C TYR A 78 -8.42 -3.99 24.85
N ILE A 79 -7.49 -4.90 24.54
CA ILE A 79 -7.59 -6.31 24.89
C ILE A 79 -6.77 -6.54 26.16
N TYR A 80 -7.44 -6.89 27.26
CA TYR A 80 -6.79 -7.28 28.51
C TYR A 80 -6.90 -8.79 28.73
N ILE A 81 -5.78 -9.50 28.65
CA ILE A 81 -5.71 -10.94 28.88
C ILE A 81 -5.64 -11.20 30.38
N ASN A 82 -6.80 -11.39 31.02
CA ASN A 82 -6.85 -11.75 32.43
C ASN A 82 -6.54 -13.24 32.62
N ARG A 83 -5.33 -13.58 33.07
CA ARG A 83 -4.90 -14.98 33.21
C ARG A 83 -5.69 -15.79 34.25
N PHE A 84 -6.29 -15.15 35.25
CA PHE A 84 -7.06 -15.86 36.28
C PHE A 84 -8.18 -15.00 36.88
N ASN A 85 -9.41 -15.22 36.45
CA ASN A 85 -10.56 -14.73 37.21
C ASN A 85 -10.70 -15.59 38.48
N TRP A 86 -10.30 -15.06 39.63
CA TRP A 86 -10.37 -15.76 40.92
C TRP A 86 -11.76 -16.27 41.26
N ILE A 87 -12.82 -15.60 40.79
CA ILE A 87 -14.21 -16.07 40.95
C ILE A 87 -14.43 -17.34 40.11
N TYR A 88 -13.91 -17.40 38.89
CA TYR A 88 -13.97 -18.61 38.06
C TYR A 88 -13.24 -19.80 38.72
N VAL A 89 -12.06 -19.57 39.29
CA VAL A 89 -11.30 -20.62 40.01
C VAL A 89 -12.05 -21.09 41.26
N LEU A 90 -12.57 -20.16 42.06
CA LEU A 90 -13.33 -20.47 43.27
C LEU A 90 -14.60 -21.26 42.96
N THR A 91 -15.32 -20.89 41.89
CA THR A 91 -16.57 -21.57 41.49
C THR A 91 -16.32 -22.99 40.99
N ILE A 92 -15.24 -23.23 40.25
CA ILE A 92 -14.82 -24.59 39.87
C ILE A 92 -14.44 -25.41 41.09
N PHE A 93 -13.66 -24.84 42.01
CA PHE A 93 -13.21 -25.53 43.21
C PHE A 93 -14.38 -25.95 44.11
N LEU A 94 -15.34 -25.05 44.34
CA LEU A 94 -16.56 -25.34 45.10
C LEU A 94 -17.42 -26.41 44.40
N GLY A 95 -17.62 -26.31 43.09
CA GLY A 95 -18.36 -27.31 42.31
C GLY A 95 -17.72 -28.70 42.40
N LEU A 96 -16.39 -28.77 42.28
CA LEU A 96 -15.63 -30.01 42.33
C LEU A 96 -15.65 -30.64 43.74
N LEU A 97 -15.58 -29.84 44.81
CA LEU A 97 -15.78 -30.30 46.20
C LEU A 97 -17.16 -30.94 46.41
N GLY A 98 -18.23 -30.30 45.92
CA GLY A 98 -19.59 -30.83 46.00
C GLY A 98 -19.78 -32.12 45.20
N GLY A 99 -19.18 -32.19 44.02
CA GLY A 99 -19.16 -33.38 43.16
C GLY A 99 -18.44 -34.57 43.79
N ILE A 100 -17.19 -34.36 44.20
CA ILE A 100 -16.31 -35.41 44.76
C ILE A 100 -16.90 -35.98 46.05
N THR A 101 -17.38 -35.14 46.96
CA THR A 101 -17.98 -35.61 48.23
C THR A 101 -19.21 -36.48 47.98
N THR A 102 -20.02 -36.12 47.00
CA THR A 102 -21.20 -36.88 46.58
C THR A 102 -20.82 -38.24 45.98
N VAL A 103 -19.84 -38.25 45.06
CA VAL A 103 -19.32 -39.47 44.44
C VAL A 103 -18.71 -40.40 45.48
N LEU A 104 -17.90 -39.87 46.41
CA LEU A 104 -17.35 -40.61 47.53
C LEU A 104 -18.46 -41.18 48.42
N HIS A 105 -19.51 -40.43 48.73
CA HIS A 105 -20.59 -40.94 49.59
C HIS A 105 -21.34 -42.13 48.97
N ILE A 106 -21.41 -42.20 47.64
CA ILE A 106 -21.99 -43.31 46.88
C ILE A 106 -21.04 -44.50 46.83
N ILE A 107 -19.74 -44.26 46.60
CA ILE A 107 -18.76 -45.32 46.34
C ILE A 107 -18.20 -45.93 47.64
N THR A 108 -18.04 -45.13 48.70
CA THR A 108 -17.44 -45.56 49.98
C THR A 108 -18.12 -46.78 50.63
N PRO A 109 -19.47 -46.93 50.66
CA PRO A 109 -20.11 -48.15 51.19
C PRO A 109 -19.76 -49.41 50.39
N TYR A 110 -19.51 -49.27 49.08
CA TYR A 110 -19.11 -50.37 48.21
C TYR A 110 -17.63 -50.69 48.37
N ILE A 111 -16.76 -49.69 48.49
CA ILE A 111 -15.34 -49.88 48.80
C ILE A 111 -15.19 -50.53 50.17
N ILE A 112 -15.91 -50.07 51.19
CA ILE A 112 -15.90 -50.68 52.53
C ILE A 112 -16.43 -52.12 52.46
N ARG A 113 -17.50 -52.39 51.70
CA ARG A 113 -17.97 -53.78 51.48
C ARG A 113 -16.96 -54.63 50.71
N LEU A 114 -16.26 -54.07 49.74
CA LEU A 114 -15.20 -54.75 48.98
C LEU A 114 -14.02 -55.08 49.91
N ILE A 115 -13.59 -54.14 50.74
CA ILE A 115 -12.55 -54.30 51.76
C ILE A 115 -12.99 -55.34 52.80
N LEU A 116 -14.25 -55.30 53.27
CA LEU A 116 -14.80 -56.31 54.18
C LEU A 116 -14.94 -57.68 53.51
N CYS A 117 -15.23 -57.73 52.20
CA CYS A 117 -15.30 -58.97 51.41
C CYS A 117 -13.90 -59.57 51.21
N ILE A 118 -12.88 -58.74 50.92
CA ILE A 118 -11.47 -59.12 50.85
C ILE A 118 -11.00 -59.61 52.23
N LYS A 119 -11.38 -58.92 53.31
CA LYS A 119 -11.09 -59.35 54.69
C LYS A 119 -11.78 -60.68 55.03
N LYS A 120 -13.02 -60.90 54.57
CA LYS A 120 -13.74 -62.18 54.71
C LYS A 120 -13.09 -63.32 53.91
N LEU A 121 -12.58 -63.04 52.71
CA LEU A 121 -11.87 -64.01 51.86
C LEU A 121 -10.48 -64.36 52.42
N VAL A 122 -9.83 -63.43 53.12
CA VAL A 122 -8.56 -63.68 53.82
C VAL A 122 -8.77 -64.48 55.12
N ILE A 123 -9.88 -64.25 55.84
CA ILE A 123 -10.23 -65.00 57.05
C ILE A 123 -10.76 -66.41 56.72
N SER A 124 -11.45 -66.60 55.59
CA SER A 124 -11.96 -67.93 55.17
C SER A 124 -10.89 -68.91 54.67
N LYS A 125 -9.63 -68.49 54.53
CA LYS A 125 -8.50 -69.39 54.21
C LYS A 125 -7.89 -70.10 55.43
N LYS A 126 -8.31 -69.79 56.66
CA LYS A 126 -7.76 -70.39 57.89
C LYS A 126 -8.64 -71.47 58.58
N GLN A 127 -9.83 -71.78 58.06
CA GLN A 127 -10.65 -72.87 58.60
C GLN A 127 -11.18 -73.80 57.50
N GLN A 128 -10.56 -74.99 57.49
CA GLN A 128 -11.02 -76.28 57.00
C GLN A 128 -11.22 -76.51 55.48
N GLN A 129 -10.32 -77.37 55.00
CA GLN A 129 -10.50 -78.36 53.95
C GLN A 129 -11.83 -79.15 54.09
N VAL A 130 -12.27 -79.71 52.96
CA VAL A 130 -13.30 -80.77 52.77
C VAL A 130 -14.74 -80.27 52.52
N ARG A 131 -15.06 -79.85 51.28
CA ARG A 131 -15.86 -80.63 50.29
C ARG A 131 -16.26 -79.77 49.06
N GLN A 132 -16.00 -80.37 47.90
CA GLN A 132 -16.60 -80.24 46.55
C GLN A 132 -16.84 -78.85 45.92
N LYS A 133 -16.10 -78.63 44.83
CA LYS A 133 -16.32 -77.61 43.78
C LYS A 133 -17.72 -77.75 43.16
N THR A 134 -18.50 -76.67 43.19
CA THR A 134 -19.59 -76.42 42.24
C THR A 134 -19.14 -75.39 41.21
N PRO A 135 -19.57 -75.51 39.94
CA PRO A 135 -19.08 -74.64 38.86
C PRO A 135 -19.68 -73.24 38.98
N PHE A 136 -18.80 -72.24 38.93
CA PHE A 136 -19.15 -70.82 38.92
C PHE A 136 -19.99 -70.52 37.66
N ARG A 137 -21.30 -70.30 37.83
CA ARG A 137 -22.22 -69.94 36.72
C ARG A 137 -22.47 -68.43 36.71
N PRO A 138 -21.95 -67.69 35.72
CA PRO A 138 -22.10 -66.22 35.62
C PRO A 138 -23.56 -65.75 35.58
N LYS A 139 -24.49 -66.59 35.09
CA LYS A 139 -25.93 -66.27 35.00
C LYS A 139 -26.59 -66.04 36.36
N GLU A 140 -26.21 -66.73 37.42
CA GLU A 140 -26.81 -66.52 38.75
C GLU A 140 -26.31 -65.26 39.44
N LEU A 141 -25.05 -64.88 39.20
CA LEU A 141 -24.51 -63.60 39.68
C LEU A 141 -25.21 -62.44 38.96
N PHE A 142 -25.44 -62.58 37.65
CA PHE A 142 -26.19 -61.61 36.85
C PHE A 142 -27.66 -61.51 37.27
N LEU A 143 -28.31 -62.62 37.62
CA LEU A 143 -29.69 -62.61 38.14
C LEU A 143 -29.76 -61.96 39.54
N LYS A 144 -28.81 -62.26 40.43
CA LYS A 144 -28.71 -61.62 41.75
C LYS A 144 -28.41 -60.12 41.63
N PHE A 145 -27.57 -59.72 40.68
CA PHE A 145 -27.26 -58.32 40.42
C PHE A 145 -28.47 -57.58 39.81
N LYS A 146 -29.14 -58.20 38.82
CA LYS A 146 -30.37 -57.71 38.18
C LYS A 146 -31.50 -57.53 39.20
N ASN A 147 -31.76 -58.53 40.06
CA ASN A 147 -32.78 -58.43 41.09
C ASN A 147 -32.46 -57.33 42.12
N LYS A 148 -31.18 -57.12 42.45
CA LYS A 148 -30.76 -56.09 43.41
C LYS A 148 -30.81 -54.67 42.83
N ILE A 149 -30.62 -54.52 41.52
CA ILE A 149 -30.87 -53.28 40.77
C ILE A 149 -32.38 -53.00 40.70
N ILE A 150 -33.20 -54.04 40.47
CA ILE A 150 -34.67 -53.90 40.36
C ILE A 150 -35.30 -53.45 41.68
N THR A 151 -34.77 -53.89 42.83
CA THR A 151 -35.23 -53.50 44.18
C THR A 151 -34.48 -52.28 44.76
N PHE A 152 -33.63 -51.61 43.98
CA PHE A 152 -32.81 -50.51 44.48
C PHE A 152 -33.66 -49.27 44.78
N ASN A 153 -33.62 -48.84 46.04
CA ASN A 153 -34.35 -47.67 46.54
C ASN A 153 -33.37 -46.75 47.29
N SER A 154 -32.98 -45.63 46.68
CA SER A 154 -32.10 -44.65 47.33
C SER A 154 -32.82 -43.75 48.33
N TYR A 155 -34.13 -43.91 48.49
CA TYR A 155 -35.00 -43.11 49.37
C TYR A 155 -35.62 -43.97 50.48
N SER A 156 -34.92 -45.02 50.93
CA SER A 156 -35.41 -45.88 52.02
C SER A 156 -35.46 -45.12 53.34
N LYS A 157 -36.64 -44.62 53.73
CA LYS A 157 -36.97 -44.49 55.15
C LYS A 157 -37.65 -45.79 55.59
N TYR A 158 -37.27 -46.31 56.76
CA TYR A 158 -37.90 -47.48 57.36
C TYR A 158 -39.41 -47.27 57.47
N SER A 159 -40.15 -47.76 56.49
CA SER A 159 -41.61 -47.73 56.40
C SER A 159 -42.02 -49.11 55.90
N HIS A 160 -42.92 -49.76 56.64
CA HIS A 160 -43.43 -51.10 56.33
C HIS A 160 -44.61 -51.05 55.34
N ASP A 161 -44.93 -49.86 54.81
CA ASP A 161 -46.02 -49.66 53.87
C ASP A 161 -45.57 -49.97 52.42
N PRO A 162 -46.15 -50.99 51.75
CA PRO A 162 -45.77 -51.38 50.39
C PRO A 162 -45.82 -50.24 49.37
N ILE A 163 -46.72 -49.27 49.56
CA ILE A 163 -46.90 -48.12 48.66
C ILE A 163 -45.72 -47.15 48.80
N HIS A 164 -45.22 -46.94 50.01
CA HIS A 164 -44.07 -46.08 50.27
C HIS A 164 -42.76 -46.67 49.73
N VAL A 165 -42.59 -47.98 49.81
CA VAL A 165 -41.44 -48.68 49.24
C VAL A 165 -41.47 -48.60 47.71
N TYR A 166 -42.64 -48.79 47.09
CA TYR A 166 -42.83 -48.66 45.64
C TYR A 166 -42.54 -47.23 45.13
N HIS A 167 -42.99 -46.20 45.86
CA HIS A 167 -42.69 -44.79 45.54
C HIS A 167 -41.19 -44.49 45.60
N GLY A 168 -40.46 -45.04 46.57
CA GLY A 168 -39.02 -44.86 46.67
C GLY A 168 -38.24 -45.52 45.52
N ILE A 169 -38.65 -46.70 45.09
CA ILE A 169 -38.04 -47.40 43.95
C ILE A 169 -38.24 -46.62 42.64
N LEU A 170 -39.45 -46.12 42.39
CA LEU A 170 -39.76 -45.30 41.21
C LEU A 170 -39.00 -43.96 41.20
N ALA A 171 -38.87 -43.30 42.36
CA ALA A 171 -38.09 -42.08 42.52
C ALA A 171 -36.61 -42.31 42.17
N THR A 172 -36.08 -43.46 42.59
CA THR A 172 -34.70 -43.86 42.34
C THR A 172 -34.44 -44.11 40.85
N ARG A 173 -35.39 -44.71 40.13
CA ARG A 173 -35.27 -44.97 38.69
C ARG A 173 -35.29 -43.68 37.87
N LEU A 174 -36.22 -42.77 38.19
CA LEU A 174 -36.37 -41.49 37.51
C LEU A 174 -35.13 -40.60 37.73
N TYR A 175 -34.56 -40.66 38.94
CA TYR A 175 -33.28 -40.05 39.29
C TYR A 175 -32.12 -40.58 38.43
N ILE A 176 -31.95 -41.91 38.32
CA ILE A 176 -30.82 -42.51 37.57
C ILE A 176 -30.90 -42.18 36.08
N ILE A 177 -32.10 -42.26 35.48
CA ILE A 177 -32.31 -41.97 34.06
C ILE A 177 -32.01 -40.49 33.76
N SER A 178 -32.51 -39.58 34.59
CA SER A 178 -32.26 -38.14 34.42
C SER A 178 -30.77 -37.79 34.53
N LEU A 179 -30.05 -38.45 35.42
CA LEU A 179 -28.60 -38.27 35.58
C LEU A 179 -27.83 -38.75 34.32
N LEU A 180 -28.18 -39.91 33.78
CA LEU A 180 -27.52 -40.49 32.60
C LEU A 180 -27.77 -39.66 31.32
N ILE A 181 -29.00 -39.16 31.13
CA ILE A 181 -29.35 -38.28 30.01
C ILE A 181 -28.56 -36.96 30.08
N SER A 182 -28.42 -36.39 31.28
CA SER A 182 -27.65 -35.15 31.48
C SER A 182 -26.17 -35.32 31.15
N ILE A 183 -25.58 -36.46 31.51
CA ILE A 183 -24.17 -36.78 31.18
C ILE A 183 -23.97 -36.97 29.67
N TYR A 184 -24.91 -37.62 28.98
CA TYR A 184 -24.84 -37.84 27.53
C TYR A 184 -24.89 -36.54 26.71
N VAL A 185 -25.75 -35.59 27.10
CA VAL A 185 -25.87 -34.28 26.43
C VAL A 185 -24.59 -33.45 26.55
N ILE A 186 -23.88 -33.54 27.68
CA ILE A 186 -22.65 -32.78 27.93
C ILE A 186 -21.46 -33.33 27.11
N ILE A 187 -21.42 -34.64 26.85
CA ILE A 187 -20.37 -35.28 26.05
C ILE A 187 -20.45 -34.89 24.56
N LEU A 188 -21.65 -34.57 24.05
CA LEU A 188 -21.87 -34.20 22.65
C LEU A 188 -21.44 -32.76 22.29
N PHE A 189 -21.15 -31.89 23.27
CA PHE A 189 -20.92 -30.45 23.05
C PHE A 189 -19.45 -29.99 23.15
N SER A 190 -18.45 -30.87 23.15
CA SER A 190 -17.03 -30.45 23.17
C SER A 190 -16.43 -30.43 21.77
N TYR A 191 -16.23 -29.25 21.17
CA TYR A 191 -15.51 -29.08 19.90
C TYR A 191 -14.25 -28.22 20.03
N SER A 192 -13.40 -28.37 19.01
CA SER A 192 -11.95 -28.19 18.89
C SER A 192 -11.28 -26.97 19.56
N PRO A 193 -10.07 -27.15 20.15
CA PRO A 193 -9.18 -26.03 20.49
C PRO A 193 -8.32 -25.61 19.28
N ASN A 194 -8.05 -24.30 19.18
CA ASN A 194 -6.96 -23.75 18.37
C ASN A 194 -5.69 -23.76 19.22
N GLU A 195 -4.56 -24.19 18.67
CA GLU A 195 -3.26 -23.98 19.32
C GLU A 195 -2.55 -22.77 18.70
N THR A 196 -1.85 -22.03 19.54
CA THR A 196 -1.07 -20.87 19.16
C THR A 196 0.36 -21.05 19.68
N ILE A 197 1.34 -20.83 18.80
CA ILE A 197 2.75 -20.76 19.15
C ILE A 197 3.13 -19.29 19.21
N ILE A 198 3.78 -18.86 20.28
CA ILE A 198 4.16 -17.46 20.49
C ILE A 198 5.60 -17.28 20.03
N ASN A 199 5.87 -16.26 19.22
CA ASN A 199 7.18 -15.89 18.69
C ASN A 199 7.97 -17.06 18.06
N PRO A 200 7.46 -17.70 16.99
CA PRO A 200 8.16 -18.81 16.35
C PRO A 200 9.46 -18.35 15.68
N SER A 201 10.50 -19.17 15.78
CA SER A 201 11.72 -19.02 14.97
C SER A 201 11.46 -19.37 13.50
N GLU A 202 12.30 -18.88 12.59
CA GLU A 202 12.21 -19.14 11.14
C GLU A 202 12.10 -20.64 10.82
N GLN A 203 12.97 -21.45 11.43
CA GLN A 203 12.95 -22.91 11.27
C GLN A 203 11.69 -23.59 11.85
N GLU A 204 11.07 -23.01 12.88
CA GLU A 204 9.81 -23.53 13.42
C GLU A 204 8.64 -23.17 12.51
N TYR A 205 8.63 -21.96 11.95
CA TYR A 205 7.65 -21.56 10.95
C TYR A 205 7.71 -22.45 9.71
N GLU A 206 8.89 -22.66 9.13
CA GLU A 206 9.05 -23.50 7.93
C GLU A 206 8.52 -24.92 8.13
N LYS A 207 8.78 -25.53 9.30
CA LYS A 207 8.25 -26.86 9.66
C LYS A 207 6.73 -26.88 9.82
N LEU A 208 6.15 -25.79 10.33
CA LEU A 208 4.71 -25.66 10.50
C LEU A 208 4.03 -25.42 9.14
N GLU A 209 4.64 -24.63 8.28
CA GLU A 209 4.15 -24.35 6.93
C GLU A 209 4.14 -25.62 6.09
N GLU A 210 5.22 -26.42 6.13
CA GLU A 210 5.30 -27.71 5.45
C GLU A 210 4.16 -28.68 5.85
N LYS A 211 3.72 -28.59 7.12
CA LYS A 211 2.75 -29.54 7.71
C LYS A 211 1.31 -29.04 7.72
N TYR A 212 1.10 -27.73 7.79
CA TYR A 212 -0.20 -27.09 8.04
C TYR A 212 -0.47 -25.88 7.15
N SER A 213 0.16 -25.78 5.97
CA SER A 213 0.07 -24.63 5.03
C SER A 213 -1.34 -24.06 4.85
N SER A 214 -2.36 -24.91 4.70
CA SER A 214 -3.74 -24.46 4.46
C SER A 214 -4.45 -23.85 5.69
N ALA A 215 -3.89 -23.99 6.89
CA ALA A 215 -4.50 -23.55 8.15
C ALA A 215 -3.55 -22.71 9.03
N LEU A 216 -2.30 -22.51 8.61
CA LEU A 216 -1.30 -21.74 9.34
C LEU A 216 -1.51 -20.25 9.10
N THR A 217 -1.59 -19.48 10.18
CA THR A 217 -1.77 -18.03 10.15
C THR A 217 -0.77 -17.39 11.08
N CYS A 218 0.13 -16.57 10.54
CA CYS A 218 1.24 -15.97 11.26
C CYS A 218 1.28 -14.46 11.01
N PRO A 219 0.57 -13.65 11.81
CA PRO A 219 0.56 -12.19 11.65
C PRO A 219 1.92 -11.57 11.95
N CYS A 220 2.41 -10.73 11.02
CA CYS A 220 3.60 -9.89 11.22
C CYS A 220 3.35 -8.83 12.29
N THR A 221 4.35 -8.56 13.13
CA THR A 221 4.31 -7.41 14.05
C THR A 221 4.58 -6.10 13.34
N GLN A 222 5.47 -6.11 12.33
CA GLN A 222 5.70 -4.99 11.44
C GLN A 222 5.13 -5.30 10.06
N ILE A 223 3.99 -4.67 9.76
CA ILE A 223 3.24 -4.90 8.52
C ILE A 223 3.85 -4.17 7.33
N SER A 224 4.42 -2.99 7.56
CA SER A 224 5.05 -2.14 6.55
C SER A 224 6.54 -2.03 6.84
N ILE A 225 7.35 -2.60 5.94
CA ILE A 225 8.81 -2.66 6.05
C ILE A 225 9.40 -1.86 4.89
N PRO A 226 10.15 -0.77 5.13
CA PRO A 226 10.82 -0.03 4.06
C PRO A 226 11.73 -0.94 3.24
N TYR A 227 11.77 -0.77 1.92
CA TYR A 227 12.64 -1.58 1.05
C TYR A 227 14.12 -1.41 1.38
N LYS A 228 14.56 -0.24 1.88
CA LYS A 228 15.92 -0.03 2.40
C LYS A 228 16.35 -1.02 3.50
N ASP A 229 15.38 -1.60 4.21
CA ASP A 229 15.63 -2.58 5.27
C ASP A 229 15.67 -4.03 4.75
N LEU A 230 15.26 -4.26 3.50
CA LEU A 230 15.09 -5.59 2.89
C LEU A 230 15.98 -5.84 1.69
N ILE A 231 16.25 -4.81 0.89
CA ILE A 231 16.95 -4.90 -0.40
C ILE A 231 18.20 -4.03 -0.36
N THR A 232 19.29 -4.60 -0.85
CA THR A 232 20.50 -3.85 -1.23
C THR A 232 20.62 -3.86 -2.75
N ILE A 233 20.92 -2.71 -3.33
CA ILE A 233 21.02 -2.50 -4.78
C ILE A 233 22.42 -1.99 -5.09
N GLU A 234 23.17 -2.72 -5.90
CA GLU A 234 24.45 -2.30 -6.44
C GLU A 234 24.36 -2.27 -7.97
N VAL A 235 24.87 -1.19 -8.58
CA VAL A 235 24.80 -0.99 -10.03
C VAL A 235 26.21 -1.01 -10.60
N LYS A 236 26.43 -1.92 -11.55
CA LYS A 236 27.68 -1.97 -12.31
C LYS A 236 27.47 -1.22 -13.62
N TYR A 237 28.08 -0.05 -13.73
CA TYR A 237 28.05 0.77 -14.94
C TYR A 237 28.94 0.17 -16.04
N HIS A 238 28.63 0.48 -17.29
CA HIS A 238 29.46 0.14 -18.43
C HIS A 238 30.86 0.75 -18.29
N GLN A 239 31.90 -0.02 -18.66
CA GLN A 239 33.31 0.39 -18.47
C GLN A 239 33.67 1.71 -19.15
N ILE A 240 32.90 2.13 -20.17
CA ILE A 240 33.02 3.46 -20.80
C ILE A 240 32.83 4.59 -19.79
N CYS A 241 31.91 4.42 -18.82
CA CYS A 241 31.56 5.42 -17.81
C CYS A 241 32.59 5.59 -16.68
N THR A 242 33.68 4.81 -16.73
CA THR A 242 34.84 4.91 -15.85
C THR A 242 36.15 4.99 -16.64
N SER A 243 36.08 5.15 -17.97
CA SER A 243 37.24 5.14 -18.85
C SER A 243 37.87 6.52 -19.01
N ASP A 244 39.07 6.53 -19.62
CA ASP A 244 39.76 7.75 -20.05
C ASP A 244 38.95 8.56 -21.08
N PHE A 245 38.06 7.90 -21.87
CA PHE A 245 37.34 8.50 -23.00
C PHE A 245 36.25 9.50 -22.61
N ILE A 246 35.87 9.56 -21.34
CA ILE A 246 34.90 10.52 -20.82
C ILE A 246 35.55 11.60 -19.95
N GLN A 247 36.88 11.61 -19.85
CA GLN A 247 37.58 12.56 -18.98
C GLN A 247 37.73 13.94 -19.65
N PRO A 248 37.62 15.05 -18.91
CA PRO A 248 37.80 16.39 -19.48
C PRO A 248 39.09 16.60 -20.25
N TRP A 249 40.21 16.09 -19.73
CA TRP A 249 41.52 16.21 -20.38
C TRP A 249 41.57 15.52 -21.75
N TRP A 250 40.79 14.46 -21.96
CA TRP A 250 40.76 13.72 -23.22
C TRP A 250 40.11 14.57 -24.31
N TYR A 251 38.87 15.01 -24.09
CA TYR A 251 38.12 15.68 -25.13
C TYR A 251 38.54 17.15 -25.34
N GLN A 252 39.13 17.79 -24.32
CA GLN A 252 39.78 19.10 -24.46
C GLN A 252 41.02 19.05 -25.37
N SER A 253 41.66 17.89 -25.52
CA SER A 253 42.84 17.74 -26.38
C SER A 253 42.51 17.81 -27.88
N PHE A 254 41.23 17.72 -28.26
CA PHE A 254 40.78 17.81 -29.65
C PHE A 254 40.41 19.24 -30.09
N VAL A 255 40.45 20.23 -29.19
CA VAL A 255 40.09 21.60 -29.54
C VAL A 255 41.17 22.22 -30.44
N PRO A 256 40.87 22.57 -31.70
CA PRO A 256 41.86 23.17 -32.59
C PRO A 256 42.25 24.59 -32.18
N TYR A 257 43.53 24.91 -32.30
CA TYR A 257 44.05 26.27 -32.06
C TYR A 257 43.83 27.23 -33.23
N ASN A 258 43.62 26.72 -34.46
CA ASN A 258 43.34 27.51 -35.65
C ASN A 258 42.92 26.58 -36.80
N THR A 259 41.65 26.55 -37.18
CA THR A 259 41.20 25.89 -38.42
C THR A 259 40.42 26.89 -39.25
N SER A 260 41.02 27.31 -40.37
CA SER A 260 40.43 28.19 -41.39
C SER A 260 39.60 27.44 -42.43
N ASP A 261 39.50 26.11 -42.35
CA ASP A 261 38.98 25.28 -43.45
C ASP A 261 37.46 25.01 -43.35
N GLU A 262 36.80 25.13 -44.51
CA GLU A 262 35.35 25.21 -44.74
C GLU A 262 34.55 23.89 -44.57
N TYR A 263 35.12 22.79 -44.05
CA TYR A 263 34.42 21.51 -44.04
C TYR A 263 33.77 21.17 -42.69
N ILE A 264 32.44 21.22 -42.73
CA ILE A 264 31.48 21.12 -41.60
C ILE A 264 31.47 19.74 -40.90
N ILE A 265 32.08 18.70 -41.48
CA ILE A 265 32.04 17.33 -40.95
C ILE A 265 33.45 16.75 -40.83
N ASN A 266 34.21 17.25 -39.86
CA ASN A 266 35.48 16.67 -39.46
C ASN A 266 35.34 16.14 -38.04
N PHE A 267 35.63 14.85 -37.82
CA PHE A 267 35.58 14.24 -36.50
C PHE A 267 36.41 15.03 -35.48
N LEU A 268 37.56 15.60 -35.86
CA LEU A 268 38.37 16.43 -34.95
C LEU A 268 37.65 17.69 -34.45
N LEU A 269 36.72 18.25 -35.24
CA LEU A 269 35.95 19.43 -34.85
C LEU A 269 34.85 19.06 -33.85
N PHE A 270 34.14 17.96 -34.07
CA PHE A 270 33.01 17.59 -33.19
C PHE A 270 33.36 16.58 -32.09
N SER A 271 34.55 15.97 -32.12
CA SER A 271 34.99 15.00 -31.11
C SER A 271 34.99 15.56 -29.68
N PRO A 272 35.32 16.84 -29.40
CA PRO A 272 35.15 17.39 -28.06
C PRO A 272 33.72 17.21 -27.53
N SER A 273 32.73 17.63 -28.33
CA SER A 273 31.33 17.53 -27.98
C SER A 273 30.82 16.09 -27.97
N TYR A 274 31.32 15.22 -28.85
CA TYR A 274 30.98 13.79 -28.88
C TYR A 274 31.32 13.12 -27.54
N PHE A 275 32.56 13.28 -27.08
CA PHE A 275 33.00 12.65 -25.82
C PHE A 275 32.38 13.31 -24.60
N GLN A 276 32.19 14.64 -24.62
CA GLN A 276 31.44 15.33 -23.56
C GLN A 276 29.97 14.86 -23.49
N THR A 277 29.34 14.57 -24.62
CA THR A 277 27.98 14.02 -24.64
C THR A 277 27.96 12.60 -24.07
N LEU A 278 28.97 11.79 -24.38
CA LEU A 278 29.13 10.45 -23.81
C LEU A 278 29.35 10.49 -22.28
N GLU A 279 30.17 11.41 -21.79
CA GLU A 279 30.33 11.72 -20.35
C GLU A 279 28.97 12.08 -19.74
N THR A 280 28.25 13.02 -20.37
CA THR A 280 26.94 13.49 -19.92
C THR A 280 25.91 12.35 -19.82
N PHE A 281 25.91 11.39 -20.76
CA PHE A 281 25.03 10.22 -20.68
C PHE A 281 25.32 9.36 -19.45
N CYS A 282 26.60 9.15 -19.13
CA CYS A 282 27.01 8.41 -17.95
C CYS A 282 26.64 9.14 -16.66
N ASP A 283 26.80 10.46 -16.61
CA ASP A 283 26.49 11.25 -15.41
C ASP A 283 24.99 11.35 -15.16
N ILE A 284 24.20 11.61 -16.20
CA ILE A 284 22.73 11.63 -16.09
C ILE A 284 22.21 10.25 -15.68
N ALA A 285 22.78 9.16 -16.22
CA ALA A 285 22.43 7.81 -15.82
C ALA A 285 22.67 7.63 -14.31
N LYS A 286 23.87 7.95 -13.81
CA LYS A 286 24.21 7.85 -12.38
C LYS A 286 23.26 8.66 -11.49
N ILE A 287 22.96 9.91 -11.87
CA ILE A 287 22.06 10.79 -11.10
C ILE A 287 20.65 10.21 -11.05
N ILE A 288 20.10 9.80 -12.20
CA ILE A 288 18.74 9.25 -12.27
C ILE A 288 18.65 7.94 -11.51
N ILE A 289 19.58 7.01 -11.73
CA ILE A 289 19.63 5.73 -11.02
C ILE A 289 19.69 5.94 -9.50
N ASN A 290 20.57 6.82 -9.01
CA ASN A 290 20.67 7.09 -7.57
C ASN A 290 19.38 7.69 -6.99
N ASN A 291 18.75 8.63 -7.71
CA ASN A 291 17.49 9.23 -7.29
C ASN A 291 16.35 8.20 -7.25
N GLU A 292 16.25 7.36 -8.27
CA GLU A 292 15.23 6.33 -8.37
C GLU A 292 15.45 5.20 -7.36
N ILE A 293 16.70 4.80 -7.10
CA ILE A 293 17.06 3.88 -6.01
C ILE A 293 16.62 4.47 -4.67
N ASN A 294 16.97 5.72 -4.37
CA ASN A 294 16.57 6.37 -3.13
C ASN A 294 15.04 6.41 -2.98
N ARG A 295 14.32 6.72 -4.07
CA ARG A 295 12.85 6.72 -4.08
C ARG A 295 12.28 5.33 -3.87
N PHE A 296 12.82 4.30 -4.54
CA PHE A 296 12.36 2.93 -4.39
C PHE A 296 12.61 2.41 -2.96
N LEU A 297 13.81 2.64 -2.42
CA LEU A 297 14.20 2.18 -1.09
C LEU A 297 13.43 2.86 0.06
N THR A 298 12.85 4.06 -0.16
CA THR A 298 11.95 4.70 0.82
C THR A 298 10.51 4.19 0.75
N THR A 299 10.10 3.52 -0.34
CA THR A 299 8.80 2.83 -0.39
C THR A 299 8.80 1.60 0.51
N THR A 300 7.61 1.07 0.82
CA THR A 300 7.45 0.01 1.82
C THR A 300 6.90 -1.27 1.20
N PHE A 301 7.50 -2.40 1.55
CA PHE A 301 6.94 -3.73 1.34
C PHE A 301 5.90 -4.03 2.44
N VAL A 302 4.65 -4.34 2.04
CA VAL A 302 3.51 -4.39 2.97
C VAL A 302 2.81 -5.74 2.96
N HIS A 303 2.89 -6.48 4.06
CA HIS A 303 2.22 -7.77 4.25
C HIS A 303 1.77 -7.97 5.70
N ALA A 304 0.50 -8.37 5.91
CA ALA A 304 -0.06 -8.64 7.23
C ALA A 304 0.38 -10.00 7.79
N GLN A 305 0.62 -10.95 6.90
CA GLN A 305 1.02 -12.31 7.24
C GLN A 305 2.43 -12.54 6.70
N ILE A 306 3.13 -13.46 7.36
CA ILE A 306 4.43 -13.88 6.87
C ILE A 306 4.27 -14.61 5.53
N LEU A 307 5.02 -14.19 4.53
CA LEU A 307 5.05 -14.86 3.23
C LEU A 307 5.93 -16.12 3.31
N THR A 308 5.56 -17.14 2.53
CA THR A 308 6.47 -18.25 2.26
C THR A 308 7.70 -17.75 1.50
N ASN A 309 8.80 -18.51 1.57
CA ASN A 309 10.06 -18.14 0.94
C ASN A 309 9.91 -17.89 -0.58
N ASP A 310 9.22 -18.79 -1.28
CA ASP A 310 8.98 -18.67 -2.73
C ASP A 310 8.11 -17.45 -3.08
N LEU A 311 7.05 -17.19 -2.29
CA LEU A 311 6.15 -16.04 -2.51
C LEU A 311 6.89 -14.72 -2.26
N PHE A 312 7.70 -14.65 -1.20
CA PHE A 312 8.53 -13.49 -0.93
C PHE A 312 9.45 -13.16 -2.11
N TYR A 313 10.20 -14.13 -2.63
CA TYR A 313 11.09 -13.89 -3.77
C TYR A 313 10.33 -13.51 -5.04
N SER A 314 9.17 -14.12 -5.30
CA SER A 314 8.32 -13.75 -6.45
C SER A 314 7.88 -12.29 -6.39
N GLU A 315 7.39 -11.84 -5.23
CA GLU A 315 6.92 -10.45 -5.03
C GLU A 315 8.06 -9.42 -5.08
N ILE A 316 9.20 -9.74 -4.46
CA ILE A 316 10.40 -8.88 -4.50
C ILE A 316 10.93 -8.75 -5.93
N ASN A 317 11.05 -9.86 -6.67
CA ASN A 317 11.51 -9.82 -8.06
C ASN A 317 10.55 -9.06 -8.97
N SER A 318 9.24 -9.20 -8.77
CA SER A 318 8.22 -8.41 -9.48
C SER A 318 8.38 -6.91 -9.22
N SER A 319 8.61 -6.53 -7.96
CA SER A 319 8.82 -5.14 -7.56
C SER A 319 10.13 -4.57 -8.12
N ILE A 320 11.21 -5.36 -8.11
CA ILE A 320 12.50 -5.02 -8.72
C ILE A 320 12.37 -4.81 -10.23
N ASN A 321 11.69 -5.73 -10.94
CA ASN A 321 11.50 -5.61 -12.38
C ASN A 321 10.72 -4.35 -12.75
N THR A 322 9.65 -4.05 -12.00
CA THR A 322 8.89 -2.80 -12.15
C THR A 322 9.78 -1.58 -11.91
N PHE A 323 10.59 -1.59 -10.85
CA PHE A 323 11.55 -0.52 -10.55
C PHE A 323 12.55 -0.29 -11.69
N ILE A 324 13.14 -1.34 -12.26
CA ILE A 324 14.09 -1.24 -13.37
C ILE A 324 13.42 -0.61 -14.60
N GLN A 325 12.23 -1.10 -14.97
CA GLN A 325 11.51 -0.58 -16.15
C GLN A 325 11.12 0.88 -15.99
N LEU A 326 10.60 1.28 -14.82
CA LEU A 326 10.25 2.67 -14.54
C LEU A 326 11.48 3.59 -14.56
N THR A 327 12.61 3.15 -14.00
CA THR A 327 13.86 3.90 -14.01
C THR A 327 14.35 4.15 -15.44
N LYS A 328 14.33 3.12 -16.29
CA LYS A 328 14.66 3.22 -17.71
C LYS A 328 13.72 4.16 -18.47
N ASN A 329 12.43 4.05 -18.21
CA ASN A 329 11.42 4.90 -18.84
C ASN A 329 11.60 6.38 -18.47
N GLU A 330 11.88 6.69 -17.20
CA GLU A 330 12.16 8.07 -16.75
C GLU A 330 13.42 8.64 -17.41
N TYR A 331 14.50 7.85 -17.54
CA TYR A 331 15.73 8.25 -18.23
C TYR A 331 15.46 8.61 -19.70
N LEU A 332 14.81 7.70 -20.43
CA LEU A 332 14.52 7.87 -21.85
C LEU A 332 13.56 9.05 -22.09
N TYR A 333 12.56 9.21 -21.23
CA TYR A 333 11.61 10.32 -21.31
C TYR A 333 12.31 11.68 -21.21
N ARG A 334 13.18 11.87 -20.20
CA ARG A 334 13.89 13.14 -20.01
C ARG A 334 14.77 13.50 -21.20
N MET A 335 15.46 12.50 -21.75
CA MET A 335 16.32 12.74 -22.91
C MET A 335 15.51 12.99 -24.19
N SER A 336 14.39 12.30 -24.38
CA SER A 336 13.47 12.52 -25.50
C SER A 336 12.95 13.96 -25.48
N LEU A 337 12.39 14.43 -24.37
CA LEU A 337 11.82 15.78 -24.29
C LEU A 337 12.88 16.87 -24.59
N THR A 338 14.09 16.71 -24.06
CA THR A 338 15.19 17.65 -24.29
C THR A 338 15.60 17.64 -25.77
N ASN A 339 15.70 16.46 -26.38
CA ASN A 339 16.04 16.30 -27.79
C ASN A 339 15.01 16.96 -28.71
N GLU A 340 13.72 16.70 -28.48
CA GLU A 340 12.65 17.24 -29.31
C GLU A 340 12.60 18.78 -29.25
N LEU A 341 12.86 19.36 -28.08
CA LEU A 341 12.95 20.82 -27.92
C LEU A 341 14.18 21.41 -28.64
N LEU A 342 15.34 20.75 -28.57
CA LEU A 342 16.54 21.22 -29.25
C LEU A 342 16.41 21.11 -30.77
N HIS A 343 15.92 19.96 -31.25
CA HIS A 343 15.72 19.66 -32.66
C HIS A 343 14.67 20.58 -33.29
N SER A 344 13.49 20.70 -32.68
CA SER A 344 12.41 21.52 -33.24
C SER A 344 12.79 22.99 -33.40
N ASN A 345 13.55 23.54 -32.45
CA ASN A 345 14.03 24.92 -32.54
C ASN A 345 15.23 25.11 -33.46
N GLN A 346 15.84 24.03 -33.92
CA GLN A 346 17.05 24.01 -34.73
C GLN A 346 18.14 24.93 -34.14
N TYR A 347 18.45 24.75 -32.85
CA TYR A 347 19.56 25.48 -32.27
C TYR A 347 20.85 25.07 -32.92
N LEU A 348 21.68 26.06 -33.21
CA LEU A 348 22.96 25.85 -33.85
C LEU A 348 23.87 25.05 -32.92
N SER A 349 24.35 23.93 -33.42
CA SER A 349 25.37 23.11 -32.76
C SER A 349 26.69 23.26 -33.50
N HIS A 350 27.79 22.94 -32.80
CA HIS A 350 29.13 22.99 -33.38
C HIS A 350 29.29 22.08 -34.62
N MET A 351 28.47 21.03 -34.73
CA MET A 351 28.47 20.13 -35.88
C MET A 351 27.86 20.74 -37.15
N VAL A 352 26.97 21.74 -37.03
CA VAL A 352 26.30 22.39 -38.17
C VAL A 352 25.69 21.33 -39.13
N THR A 353 25.28 20.18 -38.59
CA THR A 353 24.82 19.00 -39.36
C THR A 353 23.36 19.06 -39.72
N SER A 354 22.56 19.82 -38.99
CA SER A 354 21.16 20.08 -39.34
C SER A 354 21.03 21.25 -40.32
N THR A 355 21.90 22.25 -40.24
CA THR A 355 21.75 23.50 -40.99
C THR A 355 23.03 23.91 -41.68
N LYS A 356 22.97 24.30 -42.94
CA LYS A 356 24.12 24.80 -43.69
C LYS A 356 24.27 26.30 -43.44
N LEU A 357 25.46 26.75 -43.06
CA LEU A 357 25.82 28.17 -42.99
C LEU A 357 26.64 28.56 -44.24
N GLN A 358 26.20 29.60 -44.95
CA GLN A 358 26.91 30.11 -46.13
C GLN A 358 26.92 31.63 -46.12
N THR A 359 28.07 32.27 -46.31
CA THR A 359 28.14 33.72 -46.43
C THR A 359 27.80 34.17 -47.85
N SER A 360 26.96 35.21 -47.99
CA SER A 360 26.74 35.90 -49.27
C SER A 360 27.03 37.39 -49.16
N LEU A 361 27.63 37.95 -50.20
CA LEU A 361 27.71 39.40 -50.38
C LEU A 361 26.36 39.91 -50.87
N GLU A 362 25.73 40.79 -50.09
CA GLU A 362 24.50 41.49 -50.46
C GLU A 362 24.81 42.95 -50.77
N GLU A 363 24.29 43.43 -51.90
CA GLU A 363 24.43 44.83 -52.30
C GLU A 363 23.22 45.63 -51.79
N ARG A 364 23.44 46.59 -50.89
CA ARG A 364 22.37 47.52 -50.49
C ARG A 364 22.20 48.63 -51.52
N LEU A 365 20.96 49.10 -51.68
CA LEU A 365 20.61 50.33 -52.41
C LEU A 365 21.49 51.49 -51.92
N GLY A 366 22.45 51.91 -52.75
CA GLY A 366 23.48 52.90 -52.40
C GLY A 366 24.92 52.40 -52.49
N GLY A 367 25.18 51.17 -52.92
CA GLY A 367 26.54 50.66 -53.21
C GLY A 367 27.34 50.21 -51.99
N THR A 368 26.68 49.99 -50.85
CA THR A 368 27.32 49.39 -49.66
C THR A 368 27.03 47.89 -49.64
N TYR A 369 28.08 47.06 -49.60
CA TYR A 369 27.92 45.61 -49.50
C TYR A 369 27.80 45.20 -48.03
N THR A 370 26.81 44.38 -47.69
CA THR A 370 26.73 43.66 -46.40
C THR A 370 26.96 42.17 -46.60
N ILE A 371 27.78 41.51 -45.78
CA ILE A 371 27.91 40.05 -45.83
C ILE A 371 26.81 39.42 -44.97
N GLY A 372 25.78 38.89 -45.61
CA GLY A 372 24.73 38.10 -44.97
C GLY A 372 25.20 36.67 -44.69
N ILE A 373 24.67 36.05 -43.63
CA ILE A 373 24.82 34.61 -43.36
C ILE A 373 23.52 33.94 -43.82
N ASN A 374 23.56 33.26 -44.96
CA ASN A 374 22.48 32.41 -45.43
C ASN A 374 22.47 31.10 -44.66
N ILE A 375 21.28 30.70 -44.24
CA ILE A 375 21.03 29.42 -43.58
C ILE A 375 20.06 28.61 -44.43
N GLY A 376 20.35 27.34 -44.63
CA GLY A 376 19.42 26.38 -45.23
C GLY A 376 19.47 25.04 -44.52
N ALA A 377 18.56 24.14 -44.89
CA ALA A 377 18.60 22.78 -44.39
C ALA A 377 19.79 22.01 -44.98
N GLN A 378 20.56 21.34 -44.12
CA GLN A 378 21.58 20.38 -44.55
C GLN A 378 20.90 19.05 -44.91
N TYR A 379 21.39 18.39 -45.95
CA TYR A 379 20.94 17.06 -46.33
C TYR A 379 22.10 16.08 -46.46
N THR A 380 21.76 14.81 -46.34
CA THR A 380 22.62 13.65 -46.59
C THR A 380 21.85 12.65 -47.47
N LEU A 381 22.50 11.57 -47.90
CA LEU A 381 21.84 10.44 -48.54
C LEU A 381 21.62 9.35 -47.49
N ASN A 382 20.43 8.75 -47.47
CA ASN A 382 20.18 7.57 -46.65
C ASN A 382 20.81 6.31 -47.29
N GLU A 383 20.72 5.16 -46.61
CA GLU A 383 21.26 3.88 -47.10
C GLU A 383 20.65 3.42 -48.43
N ASN A 384 19.45 3.91 -48.77
CA ASN A 384 18.74 3.63 -50.02
C ASN A 384 19.06 4.63 -51.13
N GLY A 385 19.88 5.65 -50.86
CA GLY A 385 20.21 6.74 -51.80
C GLY A 385 19.20 7.89 -51.88
N ASP A 386 18.17 7.91 -51.03
CA ASP A 386 17.22 9.03 -50.96
C ASP A 386 17.78 10.20 -50.14
N ILE A 387 17.37 11.42 -50.49
CA ILE A 387 17.73 12.63 -49.76
C ILE A 387 17.10 12.61 -48.37
N CYS A 388 17.92 12.76 -47.33
CA CYS A 388 17.51 12.82 -45.94
C CYS A 388 17.92 14.17 -45.33
N TYR A 389 16.95 14.91 -44.79
CA TYR A 389 17.19 16.21 -44.17
C TYR A 389 17.20 16.09 -42.65
N CYS A 390 18.32 16.43 -42.02
CA CYS A 390 18.47 16.33 -40.58
C CYS A 390 17.50 17.22 -39.79
N VAL A 391 17.00 18.30 -40.41
CA VAL A 391 15.96 19.18 -39.86
C VAL A 391 14.61 18.48 -39.73
N LEU A 392 14.34 17.49 -40.59
CA LEU A 392 13.08 16.74 -40.63
C LEU A 392 13.17 15.39 -39.93
N ASP A 393 14.33 14.75 -40.01
CA ASP A 393 14.52 13.39 -39.57
C ASP A 393 15.87 13.27 -38.86
N SER A 394 15.85 13.14 -37.54
CA SER A 394 17.06 12.94 -36.73
C SER A 394 17.72 11.59 -37.00
N THR A 395 17.01 10.65 -37.65
CA THR A 395 17.53 9.33 -37.99
C THR A 395 18.40 9.31 -39.24
N CYS A 396 18.57 10.43 -39.96
CA CYS A 396 19.47 10.46 -41.12
C CYS A 396 20.90 10.04 -40.76
N ASN A 397 21.47 9.12 -41.53
CA ASN A 397 22.87 8.75 -41.44
C ASN A 397 23.70 9.74 -42.26
N ILE A 398 24.74 10.29 -41.63
CA ILE A 398 25.72 11.10 -42.32
C ILE A 398 26.95 10.21 -42.49
N ASP A 399 27.37 10.00 -43.74
CA ASP A 399 28.57 9.21 -44.03
C ASP A 399 29.77 9.89 -43.35
N ASP A 400 30.41 9.15 -42.44
CA ASP A 400 31.57 9.64 -41.70
C ASP A 400 32.80 9.61 -42.58
N ILE A 401 33.04 10.75 -43.22
CA ILE A 401 34.23 11.00 -44.02
C ILE A 401 35.10 11.99 -43.24
N LEU A 402 36.22 11.53 -42.67
CA LEU A 402 37.25 12.45 -42.19
C LEU A 402 37.93 13.12 -43.39
N PHE A 403 37.84 14.45 -43.44
CA PHE A 403 38.59 15.28 -44.37
C PHE A 403 39.78 15.91 -43.65
N ILE A 404 41.00 15.64 -44.13
CA ILE A 404 42.22 16.34 -43.72
C ILE A 404 42.74 17.12 -44.93
N SER A 405 42.92 18.42 -44.74
CA SER A 405 43.55 19.32 -45.72
C SER A 405 45.06 19.22 -45.55
N ASN A 406 45.79 18.93 -46.64
CA ASN A 406 47.25 18.88 -46.64
C ASN A 406 47.88 20.18 -47.16
N GLY A 407 47.18 21.32 -47.10
CA GLY A 407 47.70 22.62 -47.53
C GLY A 407 47.77 22.86 -49.04
N ASP A 408 47.90 21.83 -49.88
CA ASP A 408 48.03 21.94 -51.35
C ASP A 408 46.81 21.41 -52.15
N GLY A 409 45.73 21.00 -51.47
CA GLY A 409 44.56 20.32 -52.05
C GLY A 409 44.16 19.07 -51.26
N TRP A 410 42.92 18.61 -51.45
CA TRP A 410 42.30 17.54 -50.65
C TRP A 410 42.71 16.12 -51.05
N LEU A 411 42.63 15.20 -50.09
CA LEU A 411 42.11 13.81 -50.16
C LEU A 411 42.97 12.75 -49.42
N VAL A 412 42.92 12.71 -48.08
CA VAL A 412 43.15 11.45 -47.35
C VAL A 412 41.91 11.12 -46.53
N TYR A 413 41.21 10.07 -46.97
CA TYR A 413 40.01 9.55 -46.32
C TYR A 413 40.37 8.53 -45.26
N TRP A 414 39.95 8.76 -44.01
CA TRP A 414 40.00 7.76 -42.96
C TRP A 414 38.59 7.49 -42.47
N GLN A 415 38.15 6.23 -42.53
CA GLN A 415 36.94 5.81 -41.85
C GLN A 415 37.35 5.23 -40.49
N LEU A 416 36.93 5.87 -39.40
CA LEU A 416 37.15 5.33 -38.06
C LEU A 416 36.10 4.25 -37.79
N ASN A 417 36.54 3.00 -37.74
CA ASN A 417 35.63 1.87 -37.54
C ASN A 417 34.81 2.01 -36.26
N GLY A 418 33.49 2.09 -36.41
CA GLY A 418 32.56 2.15 -35.31
C GLY A 418 32.23 3.56 -34.83
N ILE A 419 32.80 4.62 -35.38
CA ILE A 419 32.32 5.99 -35.18
C ILE A 419 31.39 6.35 -36.34
N ARG A 420 30.26 7.01 -36.02
CA ARG A 420 29.23 7.42 -36.98
C ARG A 420 28.77 8.87 -36.75
N GLY A 421 28.44 9.54 -37.84
CA GLY A 421 27.90 10.89 -37.88
C GLY A 421 26.39 10.88 -37.94
N GLY A 422 25.77 11.74 -37.14
CA GLY A 422 24.34 11.93 -37.07
C GLY A 422 23.94 13.40 -37.18
N CYS A 423 22.64 13.63 -37.20
CA CYS A 423 22.03 14.96 -37.30
C CYS A 423 22.29 15.87 -36.11
N SER A 424 22.76 15.31 -35.00
CA SER A 424 23.23 16.01 -33.83
C SER A 424 24.44 15.28 -33.24
N VAL A 425 25.14 15.93 -32.31
CA VAL A 425 26.22 15.30 -31.54
C VAL A 425 25.70 14.07 -30.81
N LYS A 426 24.50 14.18 -30.20
CA LYS A 426 23.80 13.08 -29.53
C LYS A 426 23.55 11.92 -30.49
N ASP A 427 22.98 12.17 -31.66
CA ASP A 427 22.71 11.09 -32.65
C ASP A 427 24.01 10.44 -33.14
N SER A 428 25.07 11.23 -33.30
CA SER A 428 26.40 10.71 -33.67
C SER A 428 26.92 9.73 -32.62
N VAL A 429 26.83 10.08 -31.33
CA VAL A 429 27.19 9.19 -30.22
C VAL A 429 26.33 7.94 -30.24
N LEU A 430 25.00 8.06 -30.27
CA LEU A 430 24.09 6.91 -30.18
C LEU A 430 24.28 5.93 -31.34
N LYS A 431 24.48 6.42 -32.57
CA LYS A 431 24.68 5.59 -33.75
C LYS A 431 26.05 4.92 -33.80
N SER A 432 27.03 5.49 -33.11
CA SER A 432 28.37 4.92 -33.00
C SER A 432 28.34 3.62 -32.18
N SER A 433 29.39 2.83 -32.30
CA SER A 433 29.66 1.60 -31.54
C SER A 433 30.98 1.75 -30.78
N LEU A 434 31.33 0.75 -29.98
CA LEU A 434 32.56 0.81 -29.19
C LEU A 434 33.79 0.17 -29.84
N VAL A 435 33.68 -0.30 -31.09
CA VAL A 435 34.74 -1.06 -31.79
C VAL A 435 36.09 -0.36 -31.76
N CYS A 436 36.13 0.94 -32.09
CA CYS A 436 37.37 1.72 -32.08
C CYS A 436 38.04 1.75 -30.69
N TRP A 437 37.24 1.82 -29.62
CA TRP A 437 37.75 2.04 -28.26
C TRP A 437 38.38 0.78 -27.63
N PHE A 438 38.06 -0.40 -28.16
CA PHE A 438 38.71 -1.67 -27.77
C PHE A 438 39.99 -1.95 -28.58
N GLN A 439 40.23 -1.26 -29.69
CA GLN A 439 41.30 -1.57 -30.63
C GLN A 439 42.44 -0.56 -30.56
N ASN A 440 43.62 -1.01 -30.15
CA ASN A 440 44.83 -0.17 -30.14
C ASN A 440 45.19 0.37 -31.54
N THR A 441 44.86 -0.38 -32.60
CA THR A 441 45.04 0.07 -33.99
C THR A 441 44.21 1.32 -34.31
N CYS A 442 42.94 1.37 -33.88
CA CYS A 442 42.07 2.52 -34.10
C CYS A 442 42.52 3.73 -33.27
N LEU A 443 42.89 3.52 -32.01
CA LEU A 443 43.45 4.59 -31.15
C LEU A 443 44.76 5.16 -31.71
N ASN A 444 45.61 4.32 -32.30
CA ASN A 444 46.83 4.79 -32.97
C ASN A 444 46.51 5.61 -34.23
N GLN A 445 45.51 5.22 -35.01
CA GLN A 445 45.03 6.04 -36.14
C GLN A 445 44.57 7.41 -35.66
N LEU A 446 43.79 7.46 -34.58
CA LEU A 446 43.34 8.71 -33.97
C LEU A 446 44.50 9.60 -33.48
N ARG A 447 45.54 9.02 -32.88
CA ARG A 447 46.76 9.75 -32.51
C ARG A 447 47.49 10.32 -33.73
N MET A 448 47.59 9.55 -34.82
CA MET A 448 48.16 10.05 -36.07
C MET A 448 47.35 11.23 -36.62
N LEU A 449 46.02 11.16 -36.55
CA LEU A 449 45.13 12.25 -36.99
C LEU A 449 45.37 13.54 -36.19
N VAL A 450 45.40 13.45 -34.86
CA VAL A 450 45.69 14.59 -33.99
C VAL A 450 47.06 15.20 -34.28
N ASN A 451 48.09 14.37 -34.45
CA ASN A 451 49.42 14.84 -34.79
C ASN A 451 49.47 15.53 -36.16
N THR A 452 48.74 15.00 -37.15
CA THR A 452 48.67 15.59 -38.51
C THR A 452 47.95 16.94 -38.50
N ALA A 453 46.97 17.10 -37.60
CA ALA A 453 46.21 18.33 -37.43
C ALA A 453 46.90 19.39 -36.54
N ASN A 454 48.17 19.19 -36.16
CA ASN A 454 48.92 20.07 -35.25
C ASN A 454 48.20 20.36 -33.91
N LEU A 455 47.43 19.39 -33.40
CA LEU A 455 46.74 19.47 -32.12
C LEU A 455 47.68 19.05 -30.96
N PRO A 456 47.34 19.37 -29.68
CA PRO A 456 48.07 18.86 -28.52
C PRO A 456 48.33 17.35 -28.61
N ILE A 457 49.55 16.94 -28.27
CA ILE A 457 49.91 15.52 -28.24
C ILE A 457 48.99 14.81 -27.25
N LEU A 458 48.20 13.87 -27.76
CA LEU A 458 47.32 13.04 -26.94
C LEU A 458 48.13 12.23 -25.92
N PRO A 459 47.78 12.29 -24.61
CA PRO A 459 48.36 11.40 -23.61
C PRO A 459 48.16 9.93 -23.96
N SER A 460 48.99 9.05 -23.40
CA SER A 460 48.81 7.62 -23.58
C SER A 460 47.52 7.15 -22.89
N ILE A 461 46.51 6.84 -23.70
CA ILE A 461 45.22 6.29 -23.26
C ILE A 461 45.23 4.78 -23.31
N THR A 462 44.52 4.19 -22.36
CA THR A 462 44.27 2.76 -22.30
C THR A 462 43.01 2.39 -23.11
N PRO A 463 43.08 1.40 -24.02
CA PRO A 463 41.88 0.89 -24.67
C PRO A 463 40.96 0.25 -23.64
N LEU A 464 39.66 0.21 -23.96
CA LEU A 464 38.69 -0.53 -23.15
C LEU A 464 39.13 -2.00 -23.01
N ASN A 465 38.90 -2.58 -21.83
CA ASN A 465 39.35 -3.91 -21.52
C ASN A 465 38.39 -4.95 -22.10
N SER A 466 38.84 -5.65 -23.14
CA SER A 466 38.10 -6.73 -23.80
C SER A 466 38.00 -8.02 -22.98
N THR A 467 38.79 -8.16 -21.90
CA THR A 467 38.75 -9.34 -21.02
C THR A 467 37.75 -9.21 -19.89
N LEU A 468 37.17 -8.02 -19.65
CA LEU A 468 36.10 -7.85 -18.67
C LEU A 468 34.79 -8.41 -19.25
N SER A 469 34.04 -9.16 -18.44
CA SER A 469 32.70 -9.60 -18.82
C SER A 469 31.80 -8.38 -19.02
N SER A 470 31.30 -8.23 -20.24
CA SER A 470 30.33 -7.21 -20.65
C SER A 470 29.13 -7.91 -21.29
N GLN A 471 27.94 -7.40 -21.03
CA GLN A 471 26.73 -7.89 -21.69
C GLN A 471 26.62 -7.40 -23.16
N TYR A 472 27.50 -6.49 -23.57
CA TYR A 472 27.51 -5.91 -24.91
C TYR A 472 28.75 -6.33 -25.70
N PHE A 473 28.55 -6.70 -26.97
CA PHE A 473 29.65 -6.88 -27.90
C PHE A 473 30.25 -5.53 -28.31
N PRO A 474 31.55 -5.44 -28.68
CA PRO A 474 32.17 -4.19 -29.11
C PRO A 474 31.47 -3.48 -30.29
N ASN A 475 30.82 -4.23 -31.18
CA ASN A 475 30.06 -3.70 -32.32
C ASN A 475 28.62 -3.29 -31.99
N THR A 476 28.19 -3.43 -30.74
CA THR A 476 26.89 -2.93 -30.27
C THR A 476 26.87 -1.40 -30.39
N SER A 477 25.77 -0.82 -30.87
CA SER A 477 25.59 0.62 -30.87
C SER A 477 25.51 1.17 -29.45
N ILE A 478 26.06 2.36 -29.25
CA ILE A 478 25.98 3.07 -27.96
C ILE A 478 24.51 3.35 -27.64
N GLU A 479 23.62 3.51 -28.63
CA GLU A 479 22.18 3.60 -28.43
C GLU A 479 21.61 2.45 -27.60
N LYS A 480 22.05 1.20 -27.82
CA LYS A 480 21.56 0.06 -27.02
C LYS A 480 22.04 0.16 -25.57
N ILE A 481 23.29 0.57 -25.36
CA ILE A 481 23.86 0.78 -24.02
C ILE A 481 23.14 1.94 -23.31
N PHE A 482 22.87 3.03 -24.05
CA PHE A 482 22.11 4.20 -23.60
C PHE A 482 20.66 3.84 -23.23
N ASN A 483 20.00 3.01 -24.05
CA ASN A 483 18.64 2.54 -23.77
C ASN A 483 18.57 1.67 -22.52
N GLU A 484 19.65 0.95 -22.19
CA GLU A 484 19.83 0.26 -20.91
C GLU A 484 20.56 1.13 -19.87
N ILE A 485 20.41 2.46 -19.96
CA ILE A 485 20.85 3.46 -18.98
C ILE A 485 22.33 3.34 -18.58
N MET A 486 23.18 2.95 -19.53
CA MET A 486 24.64 2.83 -19.38
C MET A 486 25.09 1.78 -18.34
N ILE A 487 24.29 0.74 -18.13
CA ILE A 487 24.53 -0.34 -17.14
C ILE A 487 25.03 -1.63 -17.81
N GLU A 488 25.88 -2.38 -17.09
CA GLU A 488 26.26 -3.77 -17.37
C GLU A 488 25.43 -4.77 -16.58
N GLU A 489 25.19 -4.49 -15.29
CA GLU A 489 24.48 -5.41 -14.42
C GLU A 489 23.83 -4.69 -13.24
N TRP A 490 22.62 -5.15 -12.89
CA TRP A 490 21.97 -4.82 -11.63
C TRP A 490 22.16 -5.95 -10.63
N ASN A 491 22.76 -5.66 -9.48
CA ASN A 491 22.97 -6.62 -8.42
C ASN A 491 22.01 -6.34 -7.26
N PHE A 492 21.11 -7.29 -6.99
CA PHE A 492 20.16 -7.22 -5.89
C PHE A 492 20.47 -8.28 -4.85
N SER A 493 20.36 -7.93 -3.58
CA SER A 493 20.39 -8.88 -2.48
C SER A 493 19.23 -8.62 -1.52
N SER A 494 18.42 -9.65 -1.30
CA SER A 494 17.18 -9.64 -0.51
C SER A 494 17.01 -10.96 0.27
N PRO A 495 17.85 -11.23 1.30
CA PRO A 495 17.79 -12.49 2.04
C PRO A 495 16.48 -12.62 2.85
N TYR A 496 15.76 -13.74 2.66
CA TYR A 496 14.49 -14.02 3.34
C TYR A 496 14.59 -13.94 4.87
N SER A 497 15.72 -14.33 5.45
CA SER A 497 15.95 -14.27 6.90
C SER A 497 15.85 -12.85 7.46
N ILE A 498 16.25 -11.82 6.70
CA ILE A 498 16.10 -10.41 7.13
C ILE A 498 14.61 -10.03 7.13
N TYR A 499 13.87 -10.42 6.09
CA TYR A 499 12.42 -10.22 6.02
C TYR A 499 11.71 -10.90 7.20
N TYR A 500 12.02 -12.17 7.48
CA TYR A 500 11.44 -12.90 8.62
C TYR A 500 11.70 -12.18 9.95
N GLN A 501 12.93 -11.72 10.17
CA GLN A 501 13.31 -10.98 11.38
C GLN A 501 12.63 -9.62 11.52
N LYS A 502 12.35 -8.93 10.41
CA LYS A 502 11.64 -7.64 10.40
C LYS A 502 10.14 -7.82 10.57
N CYS A 503 9.52 -8.76 9.85
CA CYS A 503 8.11 -9.13 10.03
C CYS A 503 7.85 -9.61 11.47
N LYS A 504 8.76 -10.40 12.04
CA LYS A 504 8.76 -10.91 13.43
C LYS A 504 7.35 -11.32 13.89
N PRO A 505 6.85 -12.49 13.50
CA PRO A 505 5.50 -12.90 13.84
C PRO A 505 5.35 -13.05 15.36
N SER A 506 4.34 -12.39 15.93
CA SER A 506 4.10 -12.41 17.39
C SER A 506 3.55 -13.76 17.86
N PHE A 507 2.75 -14.39 17.02
CA PHE A 507 2.27 -15.75 17.20
C PHE A 507 1.96 -16.36 15.83
N CYS A 508 1.90 -17.68 15.77
CA CYS A 508 1.32 -18.44 14.67
C CYS A 508 0.20 -19.31 15.22
N SER A 509 -0.97 -19.27 14.57
CA SER A 509 -2.12 -20.12 14.89
C SER A 509 -2.36 -21.13 13.78
N PHE A 510 -2.63 -22.38 14.17
CA PHE A 510 -3.06 -23.42 13.24
C PHE A 510 -4.15 -24.28 13.88
N THR A 511 -5.09 -24.73 13.07
CA THR A 511 -6.19 -25.60 13.52
C THR A 511 -5.85 -27.05 13.23
N TYR A 512 -6.03 -27.92 14.23
CA TYR A 512 -5.92 -29.36 14.05
C TYR A 512 -6.90 -30.09 14.96
N GLU A 513 -7.34 -31.28 14.55
CA GLU A 513 -8.28 -32.08 15.33
C GLU A 513 -7.58 -32.71 16.55
N LYS A 514 -7.68 -32.03 17.70
CA LYS A 514 -7.24 -32.58 18.98
C LYS A 514 -8.43 -33.06 19.79
N LYS A 515 -8.44 -34.35 20.15
CA LYS A 515 -9.38 -34.87 21.15
C LYS A 515 -9.13 -34.13 22.48
N THR A 516 -10.18 -33.49 22.99
CA THR A 516 -10.16 -32.77 24.27
C THR A 516 -9.61 -33.67 25.38
N GLY A 517 -8.78 -33.08 26.25
CA GLY A 517 -8.15 -33.82 27.35
C GLY A 517 -9.21 -34.44 28.26
N VAL A 518 -9.18 -35.77 28.40
CA VAL A 518 -10.13 -36.58 29.19
C VAL A 518 -10.32 -36.01 30.60
N ILE A 519 -9.28 -35.41 31.19
CA ILE A 519 -9.28 -34.79 32.51
C ILE A 519 -10.23 -33.59 32.58
N TYR A 520 -10.29 -32.73 31.57
CA TYR A 520 -11.17 -31.54 31.53
C TYR A 520 -12.65 -31.93 31.47
N ILE A 521 -12.97 -32.97 30.69
CA ILE A 521 -14.32 -33.51 30.62
C ILE A 521 -14.72 -34.13 31.97
N ILE A 522 -13.81 -34.89 32.60
CA ILE A 522 -14.04 -35.51 33.90
C ILE A 522 -14.31 -34.46 35.00
N THR A 523 -13.59 -33.33 35.03
CA THR A 523 -13.79 -32.29 36.05
C THR A 523 -15.12 -31.56 35.91
N ILE A 524 -15.58 -31.30 34.68
CA ILE A 524 -16.91 -30.74 34.41
C ILE A 524 -18.01 -31.71 34.85
N ILE A 525 -17.88 -33.00 34.50
CA ILE A 525 -18.85 -34.03 34.87
C ILE A 525 -18.94 -34.16 36.40
N ILE A 526 -17.80 -34.23 37.10
CA ILE A 526 -17.76 -34.33 38.56
C ILE A 526 -18.45 -33.11 39.21
N SER A 527 -18.16 -31.90 38.75
CA SER A 527 -18.71 -30.67 39.36
C SER A 527 -20.23 -30.53 39.18
N LEU A 528 -20.79 -30.98 38.06
CA LEU A 528 -22.25 -30.96 37.80
C LEU A 528 -23.03 -32.03 38.56
N ILE A 529 -22.44 -33.22 38.78
CA ILE A 529 -23.09 -34.33 39.52
C ILE A 529 -23.49 -33.91 40.94
N GLY A 530 -22.70 -33.05 41.59
CA GLY A 530 -22.98 -32.58 42.95
C GLY A 530 -24.28 -31.77 43.05
N GLY A 531 -24.46 -30.78 42.18
CA GLY A 531 -25.65 -29.92 42.15
C GLY A 531 -26.92 -30.65 41.71
N ILE A 532 -26.81 -31.44 40.63
CA ILE A 532 -27.91 -32.22 40.06
C ILE A 532 -28.42 -33.26 41.07
N ASN A 533 -27.54 -33.91 41.84
CA ASN A 533 -27.96 -34.91 42.82
C ASN A 533 -28.86 -34.33 43.92
N VAL A 534 -28.50 -33.17 44.48
CA VAL A 534 -29.26 -32.55 45.57
C VAL A 534 -30.67 -32.14 45.10
N ILE A 535 -30.77 -31.57 43.89
CA ILE A 535 -32.04 -31.12 43.33
C ILE A 535 -32.92 -32.30 42.89
N LEU A 536 -32.36 -33.33 42.23
CA LEU A 536 -33.14 -34.51 41.89
C LEU A 536 -33.62 -35.28 43.13
N ARG A 537 -32.88 -35.23 44.25
CA ARG A 537 -33.35 -35.76 45.56
C ARG A 537 -34.50 -34.98 46.16
N LEU A 538 -34.61 -33.69 45.86
CA LEU A 538 -35.70 -32.83 46.31
C LEU A 538 -36.94 -32.94 45.41
N LEU A 539 -36.72 -32.98 44.09
CA LEU A 539 -37.79 -32.94 43.08
C LEU A 539 -38.39 -34.32 42.80
N SER A 540 -37.61 -35.40 42.79
CA SER A 540 -38.15 -36.74 42.45
C SER A 540 -39.32 -37.21 43.33
N PRO A 541 -39.37 -36.97 44.65
CA PRO A 541 -40.53 -37.34 45.47
C PRO A 541 -41.74 -36.42 45.21
N LEU A 542 -41.50 -35.16 44.86
CA LEU A 542 -42.54 -34.18 44.55
C LEU A 542 -43.17 -34.47 43.18
N ILE A 543 -42.35 -34.76 42.17
CA ILE A 543 -42.77 -35.14 40.83
C ILE A 543 -43.61 -36.42 40.91
N ILE A 544 -43.20 -37.43 41.68
CA ILE A 544 -43.99 -38.64 41.88
C ILE A 544 -45.31 -38.35 42.61
N LYS A 545 -45.30 -37.49 43.64
CA LYS A 545 -46.55 -37.04 44.29
C LYS A 545 -47.48 -36.32 43.31
N ILE A 546 -46.96 -35.50 42.39
CA ILE A 546 -47.74 -34.77 41.39
C ILE A 546 -48.27 -35.70 40.31
N ILE A 547 -47.43 -36.59 39.77
CA ILE A 547 -47.81 -37.63 38.81
C ILE A 547 -48.92 -38.49 39.39
N PHE A 548 -48.78 -38.93 40.66
CA PHE A 548 -49.83 -39.71 41.32
C PHE A 548 -51.10 -38.91 41.58
N LYS A 549 -50.99 -37.63 41.93
CA LYS A 549 -52.15 -36.75 42.09
C LYS A 549 -52.89 -36.56 40.77
N PHE A 550 -52.19 -36.53 39.64
CA PHE A 550 -52.77 -36.49 38.30
C PHE A 550 -53.36 -37.84 37.87
N THR A 551 -52.66 -38.96 38.08
CA THR A 551 -53.18 -40.30 37.76
C THR A 551 -54.36 -40.68 38.65
N HIS A 552 -54.41 -40.25 39.91
CA HIS A 552 -55.56 -40.44 40.80
C HIS A 552 -56.77 -39.58 40.37
N LYS A 553 -56.53 -38.38 39.83
CA LYS A 553 -57.59 -37.51 39.26
C LYS A 553 -58.12 -38.04 37.92
N LEU A 554 -57.28 -38.72 37.13
CA LEU A 554 -57.66 -39.38 35.89
C LEU A 554 -58.37 -40.73 36.13
N LYS A 555 -58.02 -41.48 37.18
CA LYS A 555 -58.69 -42.75 37.55
C LYS A 555 -60.08 -42.55 38.17
N HIS A 556 -60.32 -41.43 38.86
CA HIS A 556 -61.62 -41.12 39.47
C HIS A 556 -62.67 -40.53 38.51
N LYS A 557 -62.34 -40.30 37.22
CA LYS A 557 -63.32 -39.82 36.22
C LYS A 557 -64.10 -40.93 35.53
N ASN A 558 -63.74 -42.21 35.75
CA ASN A 558 -64.33 -43.36 35.04
C ASN A 558 -65.11 -44.34 35.94
N THR A 559 -65.49 -44.00 37.18
CA THR A 559 -66.38 -44.88 37.95
C THR A 559 -67.25 -44.11 38.94
N LEU A 560 -68.58 -44.24 38.76
CA LEU A 560 -69.72 -43.86 39.61
C LEU A 560 -70.47 -42.56 39.25
N GLN A 561 -71.47 -42.73 38.37
CA GLN A 561 -72.77 -42.06 38.42
C GLN A 561 -73.66 -42.71 39.50
N VAL A 562 -74.64 -41.92 40.03
CA VAL A 562 -75.82 -42.31 40.87
C VAL A 562 -75.50 -42.58 42.36
N SER A 563 -76.12 -42.01 43.42
CA SER A 563 -77.33 -41.18 43.67
C SER A 563 -77.31 -40.45 45.03
N THR A 564 -78.11 -39.36 45.11
CA THR A 564 -78.91 -38.80 46.24
C THR A 564 -78.29 -38.09 47.48
N ILE A 565 -78.34 -36.75 47.40
CA ILE A 565 -78.92 -35.73 48.32
C ILE A 565 -79.38 -36.19 49.74
N GLN A 566 -78.76 -35.63 50.79
CA GLN A 566 -79.43 -34.79 51.81
C GLN A 566 -78.43 -33.97 52.64
N GLN A 567 -78.93 -32.84 53.15
CA GLN A 567 -78.24 -31.62 53.58
C GLN A 567 -77.25 -31.79 54.76
N GLU A 568 -76.21 -30.94 54.82
CA GLU A 568 -76.15 -29.90 55.85
C GLU A 568 -74.93 -28.97 55.73
N ASN A 569 -75.22 -27.71 56.04
CA ASN A 569 -74.36 -26.54 56.20
C ASN A 569 -72.94 -26.80 56.74
N ARG A 570 -71.92 -26.20 56.10
CA ARG A 570 -70.77 -25.62 56.81
C ARG A 570 -70.11 -24.49 56.03
N GLN A 571 -70.31 -23.30 56.60
CA GLN A 571 -69.56 -22.04 56.52
C GLN A 571 -68.34 -21.96 55.58
N ASN A 572 -68.42 -20.95 54.69
CA ASN A 572 -67.32 -20.31 54.02
C ASN A 572 -66.26 -19.83 55.02
N VAL A 573 -65.14 -20.55 55.11
CA VAL A 573 -63.91 -20.02 55.70
C VAL A 573 -63.03 -19.54 54.54
N GLY A 574 -62.84 -18.22 54.45
CA GLY A 574 -62.16 -17.58 53.31
C GLY A 574 -60.73 -18.08 53.07
N ILE A 575 -60.32 -18.10 51.79
CA ILE A 575 -59.01 -18.54 51.29
C ILE A 575 -57.83 -17.92 52.06
N CYS A 576 -57.98 -16.71 52.61
CA CYS A 576 -56.99 -16.07 53.48
C CYS A 576 -56.73 -16.80 54.81
N SER A 577 -57.72 -17.45 55.44
CA SER A 577 -57.50 -18.20 56.69
C SER A 577 -56.77 -19.52 56.44
N HIS A 578 -56.99 -20.13 55.28
CA HIS A 578 -56.29 -21.35 54.86
C HIS A 578 -54.84 -21.08 54.49
N ILE A 579 -54.56 -19.93 53.86
CA ILE A 579 -53.20 -19.45 53.60
C ILE A 579 -52.53 -19.06 54.92
N ARG A 580 -53.23 -18.37 55.83
CA ARG A 580 -52.69 -18.01 57.15
C ARG A 580 -52.37 -19.23 58.00
N ASN A 581 -53.28 -20.21 58.08
CA ASN A 581 -53.03 -21.44 58.85
C ASN A 581 -51.94 -22.31 58.21
N ARG A 582 -51.83 -22.34 56.87
CA ARG A 582 -50.68 -22.97 56.20
C ARG A 582 -49.38 -22.22 56.43
N MET A 583 -49.39 -20.89 56.42
CA MET A 583 -48.22 -20.07 56.74
C MET A 583 -47.80 -20.25 58.19
N VAL A 584 -48.74 -20.27 59.15
CA VAL A 584 -48.44 -20.53 60.57
C VAL A 584 -47.89 -21.95 60.77
N GLN A 585 -48.47 -22.97 60.11
CA GLN A 585 -47.93 -24.33 60.13
C GLN A 585 -46.54 -24.44 59.48
N LEU A 586 -46.27 -23.67 58.42
CA LEU A 586 -44.96 -23.63 57.78
C LEU A 586 -43.93 -22.87 58.63
N ILE A 587 -44.34 -21.78 59.28
CA ILE A 587 -43.52 -20.99 60.20
C ILE A 587 -43.18 -21.83 61.44
N ASP A 588 -44.14 -22.55 62.01
CA ASP A 588 -43.91 -23.42 63.18
C ASP A 588 -42.98 -24.60 62.82
N LYS A 589 -43.15 -25.17 61.62
CA LYS A 589 -42.25 -26.21 61.08
C LYS A 589 -40.85 -25.68 60.73
N PHE A 590 -40.73 -24.38 60.43
CA PHE A 590 -39.46 -23.70 60.21
C PHE A 590 -38.76 -23.34 61.52
N LEU A 591 -39.52 -22.95 62.54
CA LEU A 591 -39.03 -22.61 63.89
C LEU A 591 -38.54 -23.83 64.68
N THR A 592 -39.11 -25.01 64.40
CA THR A 592 -38.75 -26.30 65.02
C THR A 592 -37.70 -27.10 64.25
N MET A 593 -37.26 -26.62 63.08
CA MET A 593 -36.35 -27.34 62.20
C MET A 593 -34.96 -27.48 62.82
N ASN A 594 -34.42 -28.71 62.81
CA ASN A 594 -33.07 -29.02 63.23
C ASN A 594 -32.36 -29.87 62.16
N LEU A 595 -31.55 -29.23 61.32
CA LEU A 595 -30.78 -29.88 60.26
C LEU A 595 -29.54 -30.62 60.80
N PHE A 596 -29.13 -30.35 62.05
CA PHE A 596 -27.93 -30.89 62.69
C PHE A 596 -28.28 -31.72 63.95
N ASN A 597 -29.37 -32.48 63.89
CA ASN A 597 -29.86 -33.31 64.99
C ASN A 597 -28.87 -34.43 65.36
N SER A 598 -28.44 -34.50 66.62
CA SER A 598 -27.56 -35.55 67.14
C SER A 598 -28.25 -36.63 67.97
N GLU A 599 -29.59 -36.63 68.06
CA GLU A 599 -30.38 -37.54 68.93
C GLU A 599 -30.06 -37.40 70.44
N SER A 600 -29.57 -36.23 70.85
CA SER A 600 -29.27 -35.89 72.26
C SER A 600 -30.52 -35.38 73.00
N ASP A 601 -30.77 -35.90 74.21
CA ASP A 601 -31.84 -35.43 75.09
C ASP A 601 -31.48 -34.14 75.87
N ASN A 602 -30.24 -33.65 75.75
CA ASN A 602 -29.79 -32.45 76.45
C ASN A 602 -30.34 -31.17 75.80
N ILE A 603 -31.17 -30.44 76.54
CA ILE A 603 -31.85 -29.20 76.13
C ILE A 603 -30.88 -28.14 75.59
N GLU A 604 -29.68 -27.99 76.15
CA GLU A 604 -28.69 -27.03 75.65
C GLU A 604 -28.13 -27.44 74.30
N THR A 605 -27.85 -28.74 74.10
CA THR A 605 -27.36 -29.27 72.83
C THR A 605 -28.41 -29.11 71.72
N VAL A 606 -29.67 -29.45 72.00
CA VAL A 606 -30.78 -29.27 71.06
C VAL A 606 -30.99 -27.78 70.70
N ARG A 607 -30.79 -26.87 71.66
CA ARG A 607 -30.87 -25.42 71.42
C ARG A 607 -29.74 -24.93 70.51
N VAL A 608 -28.51 -25.41 70.71
CA VAL A 608 -27.34 -25.08 69.87
C VAL A 608 -27.52 -25.62 68.46
N GLU A 609 -28.05 -26.83 68.30
CA GLU A 609 -28.32 -27.43 66.99
C GLU A 609 -29.38 -26.66 66.20
N ARG A 610 -30.45 -26.20 66.86
CA ARG A 610 -31.47 -25.33 66.24
C ARG A 610 -30.90 -23.97 65.84
N ILE A 611 -30.02 -23.38 66.65
CA ILE A 611 -29.33 -22.12 66.29
C ILE A 611 -28.38 -22.34 65.10
N THR A 612 -27.65 -23.46 65.09
CA THR A 612 -26.76 -23.86 63.99
C THR A 612 -27.53 -24.05 62.69
N THR A 613 -28.72 -24.64 62.77
CA THR A 613 -29.66 -24.79 61.64
C THR A 613 -30.11 -23.44 61.08
N LYS A 614 -30.46 -22.48 61.95
CA LYS A 614 -30.88 -21.13 61.53
C LYS A 614 -29.74 -20.35 60.88
N LEU A 615 -28.56 -20.37 61.50
CA LEU A 615 -27.36 -19.68 60.98
C LEU A 615 -26.94 -20.26 59.61
N TYR A 616 -27.05 -21.58 59.45
CA TYR A 616 -26.86 -22.26 58.18
C TYR A 616 -27.82 -21.77 57.09
N LEU A 617 -29.13 -21.76 57.35
CA LEU A 617 -30.12 -21.34 56.35
C LEU A 617 -29.99 -19.85 55.99
N SER A 618 -29.67 -18.98 56.95
CA SER A 618 -29.47 -17.55 56.70
C SER A 618 -28.23 -17.27 55.84
N ILE A 619 -27.07 -17.83 56.20
CA ILE A 619 -25.82 -17.63 55.43
C ILE A 619 -25.95 -18.22 54.03
N PHE A 620 -26.55 -19.41 53.91
CA PHE A 620 -26.81 -20.05 52.63
C PHE A 620 -27.67 -19.17 51.71
N SER A 621 -28.74 -18.58 52.25
CA SER A 621 -29.64 -17.70 51.48
C SER A 621 -28.96 -16.41 51.05
N ILE A 622 -28.13 -15.81 51.91
CA ILE A 622 -27.35 -14.60 51.59
C ILE A 622 -26.35 -14.89 50.47
N CYS A 623 -25.58 -15.98 50.57
CA CYS A 623 -24.62 -16.37 49.53
C CYS A 623 -25.30 -16.59 48.17
N ILE A 624 -26.44 -17.28 48.14
CA ILE A 624 -27.20 -17.49 46.90
C ILE A 624 -27.72 -16.17 46.34
N TYR A 625 -28.25 -15.28 47.18
CA TYR A 625 -28.74 -13.96 46.76
C TYR A 625 -27.64 -13.09 46.17
N SER A 626 -26.49 -12.97 46.86
CA SER A 626 -25.33 -12.20 46.39
C SER A 626 -24.77 -12.73 45.07
N ILE A 627 -24.67 -14.05 44.92
CA ILE A 627 -24.22 -14.68 43.67
C ILE A 627 -25.20 -14.41 42.53
N THR A 628 -26.51 -14.47 42.80
CA THR A 628 -27.55 -14.24 41.80
C THR A 628 -27.55 -12.78 41.32
N ILE A 629 -27.40 -11.82 42.23
CA ILE A 629 -27.27 -10.40 41.88
C ILE A 629 -26.01 -10.14 41.05
N TYR A 630 -24.85 -10.63 41.50
CA TYR A 630 -23.60 -10.44 40.77
C TYR A 630 -23.70 -10.99 39.34
N LEU A 631 -24.32 -12.16 39.17
CA LEU A 631 -24.58 -12.72 37.85
C LEU A 631 -25.61 -11.89 37.07
N LEU A 632 -26.63 -11.28 37.67
CA LEU A 632 -27.58 -10.45 36.92
C LEU A 632 -26.98 -9.14 36.40
N PHE A 633 -25.99 -8.57 37.09
CA PHE A 633 -25.39 -7.28 36.74
C PHE A 633 -24.10 -7.37 35.92
N SER A 634 -23.55 -8.56 35.68
CA SER A 634 -22.39 -8.71 34.79
C SER A 634 -22.83 -8.64 33.32
N ASP A 635 -22.59 -7.50 32.67
CA ASP A 635 -22.76 -7.38 31.22
C ASP A 635 -21.64 -8.18 30.52
N ILE A 636 -21.99 -9.34 29.97
CA ILE A 636 -21.11 -10.14 29.13
C ILE A 636 -21.48 -9.84 27.68
N THR A 637 -20.66 -9.06 27.01
CA THR A 637 -20.66 -8.96 25.55
C THR A 637 -19.98 -10.21 24.98
N ILE A 638 -20.55 -10.75 23.91
CA ILE A 638 -19.92 -11.82 23.14
C ILE A 638 -19.63 -11.29 21.76
N ASP A 639 -18.40 -11.51 21.30
CA ASP A 639 -18.03 -11.32 19.91
C ASP A 639 -18.68 -12.45 19.11
N GLN A 640 -19.74 -12.12 18.38
CA GLN A 640 -20.28 -13.02 17.37
C GLN A 640 -19.46 -12.84 16.11
N SER A 641 -18.83 -13.92 15.66
CA SER A 641 -18.11 -13.98 14.40
C SER A 641 -18.97 -14.69 13.35
N PHE A 642 -19.00 -14.11 12.16
CA PHE A 642 -19.54 -14.73 10.96
C PHE A 642 -18.38 -14.95 10.00
N SER A 643 -18.14 -16.20 9.59
CA SER A 643 -17.06 -16.57 8.67
C SER A 643 -17.44 -16.31 7.22
N ASN A 644 -16.51 -15.76 6.44
CA ASN A 644 -16.63 -15.49 5.00
C ASN A 644 -17.97 -14.79 4.63
N PRO A 645 -18.22 -13.58 5.15
CA PRO A 645 -19.40 -12.79 4.76
C PRO A 645 -19.41 -12.55 3.25
N SER A 646 -20.60 -12.61 2.65
CA SER A 646 -20.80 -12.03 1.33
C SER A 646 -20.89 -10.50 1.45
N GLU A 647 -20.66 -9.79 0.35
CA GLU A 647 -20.81 -8.32 0.29
C GLU A 647 -22.19 -7.87 0.80
N ASN A 648 -23.25 -8.61 0.43
CA ASN A 648 -24.60 -8.35 0.90
C ASN A 648 -24.78 -8.58 2.41
N ASP A 649 -24.11 -9.58 2.98
CA ASP A 649 -24.16 -9.84 4.42
C ASP A 649 -23.43 -8.75 5.20
N TYR A 650 -22.27 -8.32 4.70
CA TYR A 650 -21.54 -7.18 5.23
C TYR A 650 -22.41 -5.90 5.22
N ASN A 651 -23.03 -5.58 4.08
CA ASN A 651 -23.85 -4.37 3.96
C ASN A 651 -25.06 -4.37 4.93
N LYS A 652 -25.71 -5.52 5.13
CA LYS A 652 -26.77 -5.67 6.15
C LYS A 652 -26.25 -5.47 7.57
N LEU A 653 -25.09 -6.01 7.88
CA LEU A 653 -24.46 -5.87 9.20
C LEU A 653 -23.97 -4.44 9.44
N LEU A 654 -23.46 -3.77 8.41
CA LEU A 654 -23.02 -2.38 8.49
C LEU A 654 -24.20 -1.47 8.86
N ILE A 655 -25.36 -1.64 8.22
CA ILE A 655 -26.58 -0.85 8.53
C ILE A 655 -27.06 -1.09 9.96
N SER A 656 -27.00 -2.34 10.44
CA SER A 656 -27.58 -2.71 11.73
C SER A 656 -26.62 -2.58 12.92
N ARG A 657 -25.30 -2.65 12.70
CA ARG A 657 -24.26 -2.83 13.74
C ARG A 657 -22.97 -2.03 13.50
N SER A 658 -23.01 -0.94 12.71
CA SER A 658 -21.85 -0.13 12.29
C SER A 658 -20.81 0.18 13.38
N LYS A 659 -21.24 0.52 14.60
CA LYS A 659 -20.32 0.97 15.68
C LYS A 659 -19.38 -0.11 16.22
N SER A 660 -19.70 -1.39 16.04
CA SER A 660 -18.93 -2.50 16.61
C SER A 660 -18.55 -3.56 15.58
N LEU A 661 -18.83 -3.31 14.30
CA LEU A 661 -18.53 -4.26 13.22
C LEU A 661 -17.05 -4.16 12.88
N ASP A 662 -16.34 -5.27 13.03
CA ASP A 662 -14.93 -5.40 12.72
C ASP A 662 -14.71 -6.54 11.74
N CYS A 663 -14.21 -6.24 10.55
CA CYS A 663 -14.03 -7.17 9.45
C CYS A 663 -12.58 -7.07 8.96
N PRO A 664 -11.63 -7.81 9.55
CA PRO A 664 -10.25 -7.82 9.08
C PRO A 664 -10.18 -8.34 7.64
N CYS A 665 -9.43 -7.65 6.78
CA CYS A 665 -9.12 -8.14 5.44
C CYS A 665 -8.12 -9.28 5.51
N ASN A 666 -8.28 -10.31 4.66
CA ASN A 666 -7.27 -11.33 4.45
C ASN A 666 -6.08 -10.77 3.68
N LYS A 667 -6.34 -9.94 2.65
CA LYS A 667 -5.33 -9.18 1.90
C LYS A 667 -5.46 -7.71 2.27
N ILE A 668 -4.47 -7.17 2.97
CA ILE A 668 -4.47 -5.77 3.43
C ILE A 668 -3.79 -4.79 2.46
N SER A 669 -3.04 -5.33 1.50
CA SER A 669 -2.28 -4.60 0.49
C SER A 669 -2.79 -5.04 -0.88
N ILE A 670 -3.58 -4.18 -1.53
CA ILE A 670 -4.24 -4.50 -2.79
C ILE A 670 -3.73 -3.51 -3.83
N ALA A 671 -3.20 -4.01 -4.94
CA ALA A 671 -2.72 -3.14 -6.02
C ALA A 671 -3.91 -2.43 -6.68
N TYR A 672 -3.75 -1.17 -7.09
CA TYR A 672 -4.85 -0.43 -7.73
C TYR A 672 -5.35 -1.12 -9.01
N LYS A 673 -4.47 -1.78 -9.78
CA LYS A 673 -4.86 -2.59 -10.96
C LYS A 673 -5.87 -3.69 -10.68
N ASP A 674 -6.00 -4.15 -9.42
CA ASP A 674 -6.94 -5.21 -9.06
C ASP A 674 -8.39 -4.70 -9.01
N PHE A 675 -8.61 -3.37 -8.93
CA PHE A 675 -9.94 -2.78 -8.78
C PHE A 675 -10.16 -1.41 -9.46
N ILE A 676 -9.15 -0.85 -10.12
CA ILE A 676 -9.21 0.38 -10.90
C ILE A 676 -8.81 0.08 -12.35
N GLU A 677 -9.62 0.56 -13.29
CA GLU A 677 -9.32 0.60 -14.71
C GLU A 677 -9.21 2.06 -15.17
N ILE A 678 -8.16 2.41 -15.90
CA ILE A 678 -7.93 3.75 -16.43
C ILE A 678 -7.73 3.68 -17.94
N ASN A 679 -8.55 4.42 -18.67
CA ASN A 679 -8.37 4.69 -20.09
C ASN A 679 -8.35 6.21 -20.32
N THR A 680 -7.63 6.67 -21.34
CA THR A 680 -7.55 8.10 -21.67
C THR A 680 -7.91 8.33 -23.12
N THR A 681 -8.61 9.44 -23.38
CA THR A 681 -8.82 9.92 -24.76
C THR A 681 -8.03 11.19 -24.96
N PHE A 682 -7.23 11.24 -26.02
CA PHE A 682 -6.43 12.41 -26.37
C PHE A 682 -7.17 13.30 -27.36
N HIS A 683 -6.75 14.56 -27.42
CA HIS A 683 -7.26 15.59 -28.31
C HIS A 683 -7.11 15.15 -29.77
N GLU A 684 -8.13 15.41 -30.60
CA GLU A 684 -8.23 14.96 -31.99
C GLU A 684 -6.96 15.27 -32.81
N ILE A 685 -6.34 16.43 -32.55
CA ILE A 685 -5.08 16.87 -33.16
C ILE A 685 -4.00 15.78 -33.15
N CYS A 686 -3.87 15.01 -32.06
CA CYS A 686 -2.84 13.99 -31.91
C CYS A 686 -3.09 12.72 -32.75
N SER A 687 -4.25 12.63 -33.40
CA SER A 687 -4.60 11.58 -34.36
C SER A 687 -4.90 12.12 -35.76
N SER A 688 -4.71 13.43 -35.97
CA SER A 688 -5.04 14.12 -37.22
C SER A 688 -3.91 14.08 -38.25
N ASP A 689 -4.21 14.49 -39.48
CA ASP A 689 -3.20 14.64 -40.54
C ASP A 689 -2.11 15.68 -40.18
N PHE A 690 -2.39 16.63 -39.29
CA PHE A 690 -1.47 17.71 -38.91
C PHE A 690 -0.27 17.26 -38.09
N VAL A 691 -0.29 16.06 -37.53
CA VAL A 691 0.86 15.46 -36.82
C VAL A 691 1.56 14.37 -37.64
N ASN A 692 1.11 14.14 -38.89
CA ASN A 692 1.66 13.10 -39.75
C ASN A 692 2.93 13.57 -40.47
N LYS A 693 3.92 12.67 -40.61
CA LYS A 693 5.16 12.90 -41.38
C LYS A 693 4.89 13.39 -42.82
N LYS A 694 3.80 12.96 -43.46
CA LYS A 694 3.41 13.44 -44.79
C LYS A 694 3.17 14.95 -44.80
N TRP A 695 2.41 15.47 -43.83
CA TRP A 695 2.11 16.89 -43.72
C TRP A 695 3.37 17.71 -43.44
N VAL A 696 4.19 17.26 -42.49
CA VAL A 696 5.47 17.90 -42.16
C VAL A 696 6.38 18.01 -43.40
N ASN A 697 6.51 16.92 -44.16
CA ASN A 697 7.29 16.90 -45.40
C ASN A 697 6.73 17.82 -46.48
N TYR A 698 5.40 17.94 -46.57
CA TYR A 698 4.74 18.82 -47.54
C TYR A 698 4.99 20.31 -47.24
N LEU A 699 5.08 20.67 -45.95
CA LEU A 699 5.43 22.03 -45.51
C LEU A 699 6.91 22.36 -45.58
N PHE A 700 7.77 21.39 -45.84
CA PHE A 700 9.21 21.59 -45.72
C PHE A 700 9.79 22.40 -46.88
N TYR A 701 10.45 23.51 -46.55
CA TYR A 701 11.17 24.34 -47.50
C TYR A 701 12.67 24.07 -47.47
N GLN A 702 13.20 23.62 -48.61
CA GLN A 702 14.60 23.22 -48.78
C GLN A 702 15.56 24.39 -49.12
N GLY A 703 15.02 25.57 -49.43
CA GLY A 703 15.83 26.73 -49.84
C GLY A 703 16.41 27.51 -48.66
N TYR A 704 17.04 28.64 -48.96
CA TYR A 704 17.62 29.52 -47.94
C TYR A 704 16.52 30.25 -47.16
N TRP A 705 16.56 30.15 -45.84
CA TRP A 705 15.55 30.70 -44.93
C TRP A 705 15.67 32.20 -44.72
N TYR A 706 16.82 32.79 -45.04
CA TYR A 706 17.12 34.21 -44.85
C TYR A 706 16.23 35.14 -45.68
N ASN A 707 15.86 34.74 -46.90
CA ASN A 707 15.10 35.58 -47.84
C ASN A 707 13.62 35.73 -47.46
N TYR A 708 13.17 35.07 -46.40
CA TYR A 708 11.77 35.10 -45.96
C TYR A 708 11.66 35.79 -44.62
N GLU A 709 10.60 36.60 -44.49
CA GLU A 709 10.25 37.23 -43.24
C GLU A 709 10.14 36.19 -42.12
N ARG A 710 10.69 36.50 -40.95
CA ARG A 710 10.79 35.54 -39.83
C ARG A 710 9.43 34.99 -39.37
N ARG A 711 8.38 35.77 -39.58
CA ARG A 711 6.98 35.47 -39.24
C ARG A 711 6.24 34.67 -40.31
N ASP A 712 6.91 34.34 -41.42
CA ASP A 712 6.32 33.56 -42.51
C ASP A 712 6.32 32.06 -42.20
N ILE A 713 5.11 31.48 -42.12
CA ILE A 713 4.90 30.07 -41.82
C ILE A 713 5.34 29.13 -42.94
N ARG A 714 5.45 29.58 -44.19
CA ARG A 714 5.82 28.70 -45.32
C ARG A 714 7.21 28.10 -45.18
N VAL A 715 8.10 28.77 -44.44
CA VAL A 715 9.47 28.32 -44.21
C VAL A 715 9.61 27.53 -42.91
N ARG A 716 8.83 27.89 -41.88
CA ARG A 716 8.99 27.40 -40.49
C ARG A 716 7.90 26.46 -40.02
N GLY A 717 6.80 26.35 -40.79
CA GLY A 717 5.64 25.55 -40.44
C GLY A 717 5.96 24.07 -40.26
N SER A 718 6.86 23.51 -41.08
CA SER A 718 7.31 22.11 -40.91
C SER A 718 7.85 21.84 -39.50
N ALA A 719 8.65 22.76 -38.93
CA ALA A 719 9.16 22.63 -37.56
C ALA A 719 8.04 22.78 -36.51
N TYR A 720 7.05 23.65 -36.74
CA TYR A 720 5.90 23.81 -35.83
C TYR A 720 5.09 22.51 -35.72
N PHE A 721 4.77 21.89 -36.85
CA PHE A 721 3.99 20.65 -36.88
C PHE A 721 4.81 19.42 -36.50
N LEU A 722 6.12 19.42 -36.75
CA LEU A 722 7.01 18.39 -36.23
C LEU A 722 7.02 18.41 -34.70
N PHE A 723 7.20 19.58 -34.09
CA PHE A 723 7.16 19.70 -32.63
C PHE A 723 5.79 19.32 -32.05
N LEU A 724 4.69 19.69 -32.73
CA LEU A 724 3.35 19.29 -32.32
C LEU A 724 3.16 17.76 -32.32
N SER A 725 3.70 17.09 -33.35
CA SER A 725 3.71 15.62 -33.43
C SER A 725 4.47 15.02 -32.25
N SER A 726 5.68 15.51 -31.98
CA SER A 726 6.51 15.07 -30.86
C SER A 726 5.85 15.34 -29.50
N LEU A 727 5.19 16.49 -29.32
CA LEU A 727 4.44 16.78 -28.09
C LEU A 727 3.30 15.79 -27.86
N CYS A 728 2.53 15.46 -28.91
CA CYS A 728 1.48 14.46 -28.81
C CYS A 728 2.02 13.08 -28.41
N GLU A 729 3.12 12.63 -29.01
CA GLU A 729 3.76 11.35 -28.69
C GLU A 729 4.27 11.34 -27.24
N ILE A 730 4.99 12.40 -26.84
CA ILE A 730 5.52 12.53 -25.48
C ILE A 730 4.38 12.57 -24.47
N SER A 731 3.29 13.29 -24.75
CA SER A 731 2.14 13.35 -23.86
C SER A 731 1.49 11.98 -23.68
N GLN A 732 1.29 11.22 -24.76
CA GLN A 732 0.75 9.85 -24.70
C GLN A 732 1.65 8.93 -23.87
N ARG A 733 2.96 8.96 -24.14
CA ARG A 733 3.94 8.14 -23.40
C ARG A 733 4.00 8.53 -21.92
N THR A 734 3.97 9.82 -21.60
CA THR A 734 3.97 10.32 -20.22
C THR A 734 2.73 9.82 -19.46
N THR A 735 1.56 9.95 -20.07
CA THR A 735 0.30 9.49 -19.49
C THR A 735 0.29 7.98 -19.28
N ASN A 736 0.69 7.19 -20.27
CA ASN A 736 0.70 5.73 -20.18
C ASN A 736 1.66 5.23 -19.10
N ASN A 737 2.87 5.80 -19.02
CA ASN A 737 3.84 5.46 -17.98
C ASN A 737 3.33 5.84 -16.58
N ALA A 738 2.67 7.00 -16.45
CA ALA A 738 2.09 7.44 -15.18
C ALA A 738 0.94 6.50 -14.74
N ILE A 739 0.07 6.09 -15.67
CA ILE A 739 -0.99 5.11 -15.41
C ILE A 739 -0.40 3.77 -14.96
N GLU A 740 0.61 3.26 -15.67
CA GLU A 740 1.27 1.99 -15.31
C GLU A 740 1.89 2.05 -13.92
N GLN A 741 2.56 3.17 -13.59
CA GLN A 741 3.11 3.39 -12.25
C GLN A 741 2.00 3.41 -11.20
N PHE A 742 0.96 4.22 -11.41
CA PHE A 742 -0.16 4.34 -10.49
C PHE A 742 -0.87 3.01 -10.26
N LEU A 743 -1.18 2.26 -11.30
CA LEU A 743 -1.88 0.98 -11.18
C LEU A 743 -1.09 -0.10 -10.42
N ASN A 744 0.23 0.01 -10.35
CA ASN A 744 1.09 -0.87 -9.58
C ASN A 744 1.31 -0.42 -8.12
N GLU A 745 0.85 0.78 -7.74
CA GLU A 745 0.84 1.20 -6.34
C GLU A 745 -0.23 0.43 -5.54
N ILE A 746 -0.06 0.43 -4.21
CA ILE A 746 -0.84 -0.41 -3.29
C ILE A 746 -1.76 0.44 -2.44
N PHE A 747 -3.04 0.07 -2.41
CA PHE A 747 -4.00 0.53 -1.43
C PHE A 747 -3.91 -0.31 -0.16
N ILE A 748 -3.66 0.33 0.99
CA ILE A 748 -3.42 -0.35 2.28
C ILE A 748 -4.61 -0.17 3.20
N ASN A 749 -5.22 -1.28 3.62
CA ASN A 749 -6.25 -1.25 4.64
C ASN A 749 -6.29 -2.55 5.46
N THR A 750 -6.26 -2.41 6.79
CA THR A 750 -6.28 -3.57 7.70
C THR A 750 -7.67 -4.12 7.94
N LYS A 751 -8.71 -3.33 7.64
CA LYS A 751 -10.11 -3.68 7.84
C LYS A 751 -10.91 -3.34 6.59
N LEU A 752 -11.96 -4.09 6.34
CA LEU A 752 -12.89 -3.77 5.26
C LEU A 752 -13.60 -2.45 5.57
N ILE A 753 -13.36 -1.45 4.73
CA ILE A 753 -14.05 -0.14 4.77
C ILE A 753 -15.38 -0.19 4.04
N SER A 754 -16.26 0.73 4.41
CA SER A 754 -17.54 0.91 3.73
C SER A 754 -17.35 1.39 2.28
N GLU A 755 -18.32 1.10 1.41
CA GLU A 755 -18.32 1.58 0.03
C GLU A 755 -18.22 3.11 -0.06
N SER A 756 -18.87 3.85 0.85
CA SER A 756 -18.77 5.31 0.92
C SER A 756 -17.35 5.79 1.25
N GLU A 757 -16.68 5.16 2.21
CA GLU A 757 -15.30 5.52 2.57
C GLU A 757 -14.32 5.15 1.46
N PHE A 758 -14.51 4.00 0.83
CA PHE A 758 -13.76 3.57 -0.33
C PHE A 758 -13.85 4.61 -1.46
N ASN A 759 -15.08 5.00 -1.85
CA ASN A 759 -15.29 5.96 -2.92
C ASN A 759 -14.61 7.31 -2.63
N ILE A 760 -14.74 7.84 -1.41
CA ILE A 760 -14.09 9.12 -1.02
C ILE A 760 -12.56 9.01 -1.05
N GLN A 761 -11.99 7.92 -0.55
CA GLN A 761 -10.53 7.74 -0.55
C GLN A 761 -10.00 7.59 -1.97
N ILE A 762 -10.63 6.75 -2.79
CA ILE A 762 -10.20 6.49 -4.16
C ILE A 762 -10.36 7.72 -5.05
N GLU A 763 -11.43 8.50 -4.90
CA GLU A 763 -11.61 9.77 -5.62
C GLU A 763 -10.47 10.77 -5.32
N ASN A 764 -10.11 10.95 -4.04
CA ASN A 764 -8.99 11.82 -3.66
C ASN A 764 -7.65 11.33 -4.21
N ILE A 765 -7.40 10.02 -4.17
CA ILE A 765 -6.19 9.39 -4.72
C ILE A 765 -6.10 9.60 -6.24
N ILE A 766 -7.21 9.42 -6.97
CA ILE A 766 -7.29 9.65 -8.41
C ILE A 766 -7.02 11.12 -8.75
N LEU A 767 -7.65 12.06 -8.02
CA LEU A 767 -7.44 13.49 -8.23
C LEU A 767 -5.97 13.89 -7.99
N GLN A 768 -5.33 13.31 -6.97
CA GLN A 768 -3.91 13.52 -6.71
C GLN A 768 -3.05 12.96 -7.85
N PHE A 769 -3.34 11.74 -8.32
CA PHE A 769 -2.63 11.11 -9.44
C PHE A 769 -2.69 11.97 -10.71
N GLN A 770 -3.88 12.45 -11.09
CA GLN A 770 -4.06 13.33 -12.25
C GLN A 770 -3.24 14.62 -12.10
N ASN A 771 -3.40 15.32 -10.98
CA ASN A 771 -2.73 16.60 -10.74
C ASN A 771 -1.20 16.48 -10.73
N VAL A 772 -0.66 15.45 -10.09
CA VAL A 772 0.79 15.21 -10.05
C VAL A 772 1.33 14.93 -11.45
N THR A 773 0.62 14.11 -12.23
CA THR A 773 1.01 13.76 -13.61
C THR A 773 1.10 15.00 -14.50
N LEU A 774 0.04 15.82 -14.52
CA LEU A 774 -0.02 17.05 -15.34
C LEU A 774 1.02 18.08 -14.88
N THR A 775 1.14 18.29 -13.56
CA THR A 775 2.07 19.27 -12.99
C THR A 775 3.54 18.89 -13.20
N LYS A 776 3.88 17.59 -13.13
CA LYS A 776 5.25 17.13 -13.38
C LYS A 776 5.67 17.40 -14.82
N PHE A 777 4.78 17.15 -15.78
CA PHE A 777 5.01 17.42 -17.20
C PHE A 777 5.19 18.92 -17.48
N SER A 778 4.21 19.74 -17.11
CA SER A 778 4.22 21.19 -17.39
C SER A 778 5.42 21.90 -16.78
N ARG A 779 5.80 21.54 -15.54
CA ARG A 779 7.02 22.06 -14.89
C ARG A 779 8.30 21.68 -15.64
N SER A 780 8.38 20.45 -16.13
CA SER A 780 9.56 19.98 -16.87
C SER A 780 9.68 20.70 -18.22
N LEU A 781 8.56 20.84 -18.95
CA LEU A 781 8.52 21.57 -20.21
C LEU A 781 8.90 23.05 -20.01
N LYS A 782 8.35 23.71 -18.99
CA LYS A 782 8.68 25.09 -18.65
C LYS A 782 10.15 25.27 -18.29
N LEU A 783 10.69 24.40 -17.43
CA LEU A 783 12.09 24.47 -17.01
C LEU A 783 13.05 24.41 -18.20
N LEU A 784 12.82 23.51 -19.15
CA LEU A 784 13.66 23.38 -20.33
C LEU A 784 13.59 24.65 -21.20
N ARG A 785 12.39 25.19 -21.44
CA ARG A 785 12.20 26.45 -22.17
C ARG A 785 12.96 27.61 -21.51
N ASP A 786 12.84 27.74 -20.19
CA ASP A 786 13.49 28.80 -19.41
C ASP A 786 15.02 28.67 -19.45
N ILE A 787 15.56 27.45 -19.34
CA ILE A 787 17.01 27.19 -19.48
C ILE A 787 17.50 27.56 -20.88
N MET A 788 16.77 27.18 -21.92
CA MET A 788 17.16 27.42 -23.31
C MET A 788 17.16 28.91 -23.65
N ASN A 789 16.18 29.67 -23.15
CA ASN A 789 16.17 31.12 -23.26
C ASN A 789 17.28 31.78 -22.43
N GLY A 790 17.42 31.40 -21.15
CA GLY A 790 18.41 31.98 -20.25
C GLY A 790 19.86 31.76 -20.69
N ASN A 791 20.14 30.71 -21.47
CA ASN A 791 21.44 30.46 -22.12
C ASN A 791 21.58 31.10 -23.51
N ALA A 792 20.58 31.85 -23.97
CA ALA A 792 20.57 32.55 -25.25
C ALA A 792 20.89 31.64 -26.45
N PHE A 793 20.41 30.41 -26.47
CA PHE A 793 20.66 29.51 -27.60
C PHE A 793 20.16 30.11 -28.90
N VAL A 794 20.99 30.16 -29.94
CA VAL A 794 20.67 30.81 -31.21
C VAL A 794 19.96 29.83 -32.15
N SER A 795 18.71 30.14 -32.50
CA SER A 795 17.95 29.33 -33.47
C SER A 795 18.39 29.66 -34.89
N SER A 796 18.61 28.62 -35.70
CA SER A 796 18.89 28.76 -37.13
C SER A 796 17.71 29.33 -37.93
N TYR A 797 16.52 29.44 -37.33
CA TYR A 797 15.35 30.03 -37.99
C TYR A 797 15.28 31.56 -37.87
N PHE A 798 16.24 32.20 -37.19
CA PHE A 798 16.25 33.63 -36.88
C PHE A 798 15.00 34.09 -36.12
N LEU A 799 14.57 33.31 -35.12
CA LEU A 799 13.39 33.65 -34.31
C LEU A 799 13.72 34.46 -33.05
N ASN A 800 14.88 34.24 -32.44
CA ASN A 800 15.31 34.96 -31.23
C ASN A 800 16.50 35.91 -31.41
N TRP A 801 17.44 35.63 -32.32
CA TRP A 801 18.62 36.47 -32.52
C TRP A 801 18.83 36.77 -34.01
N TYR A 802 19.13 38.03 -34.31
CA TYR A 802 19.80 38.42 -35.54
C TYR A 802 21.29 38.18 -35.40
N TRP A 803 21.92 37.87 -36.52
CA TRP A 803 23.35 37.69 -36.57
C TRP A 803 23.90 37.96 -37.96
N TRP A 804 25.08 38.57 -38.03
CA TRP A 804 25.73 39.00 -39.26
C TRP A 804 27.25 39.06 -39.08
N ARG A 805 27.99 39.10 -40.19
CA ARG A 805 29.45 39.25 -40.16
C ARG A 805 29.83 40.73 -40.10
N ASP A 806 30.76 41.09 -39.22
CA ASP A 806 31.42 42.40 -39.28
C ASP A 806 32.43 42.43 -40.44
N ILE A 807 32.23 43.35 -41.38
CA ILE A 807 33.02 43.48 -42.61
C ILE A 807 34.31 44.27 -42.36
N ASN A 808 34.33 45.08 -41.31
CA ASN A 808 35.48 45.93 -40.97
C ASN A 808 36.45 45.24 -40.01
N SER A 809 36.08 44.08 -39.47
CA SER A 809 36.92 43.28 -38.59
C SER A 809 37.85 42.38 -39.40
N PRO A 810 39.17 42.37 -39.13
CA PRO A 810 40.10 41.40 -39.72
C PRO A 810 39.83 39.96 -39.24
N PHE A 811 39.06 39.79 -38.16
CA PHE A 811 38.56 38.51 -37.67
C PHE A 811 37.14 38.24 -38.19
N THR A 812 36.81 36.99 -38.48
CA THR A 812 35.45 36.53 -38.81
C THR A 812 34.56 36.51 -37.57
N THR A 813 34.32 37.66 -36.96
CA THR A 813 33.43 37.80 -35.81
C THR A 813 31.98 37.83 -36.29
N ILE A 814 31.15 36.94 -35.75
CA ILE A 814 29.71 36.97 -35.93
C ILE A 814 29.13 37.83 -34.81
N LEU A 815 28.53 38.95 -35.19
CA LEU A 815 27.80 39.80 -34.26
C LEU A 815 26.39 39.25 -34.10
N ILE A 816 25.86 39.25 -32.89
CA ILE A 816 24.48 38.85 -32.59
C ILE A 816 23.71 39.99 -31.90
N SER A 817 22.42 40.10 -32.16
CA SER A 817 21.52 41.05 -31.51
C SER A 817 20.15 40.40 -31.29
N PRO A 818 19.51 40.59 -30.13
CA PRO A 818 18.22 39.96 -29.86
C PRO A 818 17.14 40.56 -30.77
N ILE A 819 16.19 39.72 -31.16
CA ILE A 819 15.01 40.16 -31.90
C ILE A 819 14.07 40.91 -30.96
N ILE A 820 13.61 42.07 -31.42
CA ILE A 820 12.62 42.90 -30.74
C ILE A 820 11.30 42.80 -31.52
N MET A 821 10.24 42.36 -30.84
CA MET A 821 8.88 42.24 -31.36
C MET A 821 8.23 43.63 -31.55
N THR A 822 7.10 43.69 -32.25
CA THR A 822 6.41 44.95 -32.57
C THR A 822 5.96 45.75 -31.34
N ASN A 823 5.71 45.07 -30.21
CA ASN A 823 5.35 45.67 -28.93
C ASN A 823 6.56 46.11 -28.08
N GLY A 824 7.79 45.96 -28.58
CA GLY A 824 9.02 46.28 -27.85
C GLY A 824 9.57 45.14 -26.97
N CYS A 825 8.93 43.97 -26.94
CA CYS A 825 9.42 42.80 -26.21
C CYS A 825 10.68 42.23 -26.87
N SER A 826 11.73 41.94 -26.10
CA SER A 826 13.01 41.44 -26.60
C SER A 826 13.18 39.95 -26.30
N CYS A 827 13.45 39.16 -27.33
CA CYS A 827 13.74 37.73 -27.19
C CYS A 827 15.03 37.41 -26.44
N GLY A 828 15.88 38.41 -26.19
CA GLY A 828 17.07 38.26 -25.35
C GLY A 828 16.78 38.41 -23.85
N THR A 829 15.57 38.82 -23.47
CA THR A 829 15.20 39.03 -22.05
C THR A 829 13.94 38.26 -21.65
N GLN A 830 13.05 37.94 -22.59
CA GLN A 830 11.76 37.31 -22.36
C GLN A 830 11.48 36.26 -23.47
N SER A 831 10.98 35.08 -23.10
CA SER A 831 10.66 34.00 -24.06
C SER A 831 9.25 34.14 -24.63
N ASP A 832 8.37 34.78 -23.86
CA ASP A 832 6.95 34.95 -24.14
C ASP A 832 6.64 36.14 -25.07
N CYS A 833 7.66 36.71 -25.71
CA CYS A 833 7.47 37.72 -26.72
C CYS A 833 6.78 37.11 -27.95
N ILE A 834 5.65 37.70 -28.36
CA ILE A 834 4.85 37.26 -29.50
C ILE A 834 4.55 38.40 -30.48
N ASP A 835 4.51 38.05 -31.76
CA ASP A 835 3.96 38.85 -32.86
C ASP A 835 2.85 38.05 -33.58
N SER A 836 2.09 38.69 -34.47
CA SER A 836 1.19 37.97 -35.38
C SER A 836 1.99 37.10 -36.36
N GLY A 837 1.55 35.85 -36.52
CA GLY A 837 2.09 34.92 -37.53
C GLY A 837 1.23 34.90 -38.80
N GLY A 838 1.83 34.50 -39.91
CA GLY A 838 1.07 34.34 -41.15
C GLY A 838 1.95 34.13 -42.37
N ILE A 839 1.51 34.65 -43.51
CA ILE A 839 2.22 34.61 -44.77
C ILE A 839 2.55 36.04 -45.18
N TYR A 840 3.77 36.27 -45.64
CA TYR A 840 4.31 37.59 -45.98
C TYR A 840 4.84 37.59 -47.42
N TYR A 841 4.81 38.75 -48.08
CA TYR A 841 5.42 38.90 -49.39
C TYR A 841 6.93 39.11 -49.26
N ASP A 842 7.71 38.24 -49.92
CA ASP A 842 9.17 38.13 -49.81
C ASP A 842 9.93 39.46 -50.04
N THR A 843 9.39 40.39 -50.84
CA THR A 843 10.08 41.63 -51.24
C THR A 843 9.65 42.88 -50.47
N THR A 844 8.54 42.85 -49.74
CA THR A 844 7.94 44.06 -49.13
C THR A 844 7.69 43.92 -47.63
N ASN A 845 7.94 42.75 -47.03
CA ASN A 845 7.60 42.40 -45.65
C ASN A 845 6.13 42.71 -45.28
N ARG A 846 5.25 42.81 -46.27
CA ARG A 846 3.82 43.04 -46.09
C ARG A 846 3.13 41.71 -45.86
N GLN A 847 2.27 41.64 -44.84
CA GLN A 847 1.46 40.46 -44.56
C GLN A 847 0.45 40.22 -45.70
N ALA A 848 0.54 39.07 -46.33
CA ALA A 848 -0.38 38.59 -47.39
C ALA A 848 -1.61 37.92 -46.78
N PHE A 849 -1.41 37.15 -45.72
CA PHE A 849 -2.47 36.43 -45.01
C PHE A 849 -2.10 36.33 -43.53
N ALA A 850 -2.97 36.86 -42.67
CA ALA A 850 -2.89 36.61 -41.23
C ALA A 850 -3.60 35.30 -40.94
N MET A 851 -2.87 34.31 -40.43
CA MET A 851 -3.45 33.01 -40.10
C MET A 851 -4.12 33.09 -38.72
N PRO A 852 -5.45 32.92 -38.61
CA PRO A 852 -6.14 32.98 -37.33
C PRO A 852 -5.56 31.99 -36.33
N GLY A 853 -5.28 32.46 -35.12
CA GLY A 853 -4.69 31.66 -34.05
C GLY A 853 -3.18 31.44 -34.14
N LEU A 854 -2.52 31.81 -35.23
CA LEU A 854 -1.07 31.65 -35.36
C LEU A 854 -0.33 32.88 -34.82
N HIS A 855 0.52 32.64 -33.82
CA HIS A 855 1.46 33.61 -33.30
C HIS A 855 2.88 33.30 -33.75
N ASN A 856 3.78 34.27 -33.69
CA ASN A 856 5.20 34.07 -33.90
C ASN A 856 5.97 34.47 -32.65
N GLY A 857 6.60 33.50 -31.99
CA GLY A 857 7.38 33.67 -30.77
C GLY A 857 8.89 33.78 -31.01
N CYS A 858 9.64 33.78 -29.91
CA CYS A 858 11.11 33.79 -29.92
C CYS A 858 11.73 32.45 -30.36
N SER A 859 10.96 31.38 -30.42
CA SER A 859 11.41 30.07 -30.87
C SER A 859 10.26 29.31 -31.54
N VAL A 860 10.55 28.20 -32.19
CA VAL A 860 9.55 27.32 -32.81
C VAL A 860 8.58 26.79 -31.75
N VAL A 861 9.13 26.44 -30.59
CA VAL A 861 8.38 25.97 -29.42
C VAL A 861 7.46 27.08 -28.89
N GLU A 862 7.97 28.29 -28.70
CA GLU A 862 7.17 29.42 -28.21
C GLU A 862 6.08 29.80 -29.21
N THR A 863 6.40 29.81 -30.52
CA THR A 863 5.41 30.00 -31.57
C THR A 863 4.27 29.01 -31.45
N LEU A 864 4.56 27.71 -31.34
CA LEU A 864 3.51 26.69 -31.22
C LEU A 864 2.71 26.88 -29.93
N LEU A 865 3.38 26.97 -28.79
CA LEU A 865 2.72 26.98 -27.49
C LEU A 865 1.82 28.21 -27.30
N TYR A 866 2.22 29.39 -27.81
CA TYR A 866 1.38 30.59 -27.74
C TYR A 866 0.29 30.64 -28.83
N SER A 867 0.33 29.78 -29.84
CA SER A 867 -0.70 29.68 -30.88
C SER A 867 -1.96 28.93 -30.42
N THR A 868 -3.02 28.97 -31.22
CA THR A 868 -4.28 28.23 -31.04
C THR A 868 -4.56 27.37 -32.27
N PHE A 869 -5.55 26.46 -32.20
CA PHE A 869 -5.94 25.60 -33.32
C PHE A 869 -7.04 26.21 -34.21
N GLU A 870 -7.35 27.51 -34.09
CA GLU A 870 -8.46 28.15 -34.79
C GLU A 870 -8.48 27.90 -36.31
N CYS A 871 -7.33 28.06 -36.99
CA CYS A 871 -7.23 27.78 -38.43
C CYS A 871 -7.43 26.28 -38.75
N LEU A 872 -6.99 25.37 -37.86
CA LEU A 872 -7.05 23.93 -38.10
C LEU A 872 -8.47 23.37 -38.03
N TYR A 873 -9.40 24.07 -37.37
CA TYR A 873 -10.84 23.77 -37.40
C TYR A 873 -11.58 24.43 -38.56
N ASN A 874 -10.90 25.20 -39.42
CA ASN A 874 -11.52 25.95 -40.51
C ASN A 874 -10.96 25.51 -41.88
N GLN A 875 -11.76 24.75 -42.63
CA GLN A 875 -11.36 24.26 -43.95
C GLN A 875 -11.01 25.39 -44.94
N ALA A 876 -11.69 26.54 -44.88
CA ALA A 876 -11.37 27.67 -45.75
C ALA A 876 -9.97 28.24 -45.42
N CYS A 877 -9.60 28.27 -44.13
CA CYS A 877 -8.27 28.67 -43.69
C CYS A 877 -7.18 27.71 -44.18
N ILE A 878 -7.40 26.40 -44.05
CA ILE A 878 -6.49 25.36 -44.55
C ILE A 878 -6.33 25.45 -46.07
N ASN A 879 -7.43 25.63 -46.80
CA ASN A 879 -7.39 25.76 -48.26
C ASN A 879 -6.58 27.01 -48.70
N LEU A 880 -6.70 28.13 -47.98
CA LEU A 880 -5.90 29.32 -48.22
C LEU A 880 -4.40 29.05 -47.96
N LEU A 881 -4.08 28.40 -46.84
CA LEU A 881 -2.71 28.00 -46.51
C LEU A 881 -2.10 27.11 -47.60
N LEU A 882 -2.83 26.07 -48.03
CA LEU A 882 -2.41 25.14 -49.09
C LEU A 882 -2.11 25.87 -50.40
N ASN A 883 -2.96 26.83 -50.80
CA ASN A 883 -2.73 27.63 -52.02
C ASN A 883 -1.39 28.38 -51.97
N TYR A 884 -1.05 29.00 -50.84
CA TYR A 884 0.21 29.73 -50.71
C TYR A 884 1.45 28.84 -50.53
N ILE A 885 1.30 27.61 -50.05
CA ILE A 885 2.41 26.66 -49.96
C ILE A 885 2.79 26.16 -51.35
N THR A 886 1.79 25.82 -52.19
CA THR A 886 2.03 25.30 -53.55
C THR A 886 2.82 26.25 -54.45
N THR A 887 2.82 27.55 -54.17
CA THR A 887 3.57 28.54 -54.96
C THR A 887 5.07 28.59 -54.62
N VAL A 888 5.47 28.06 -53.45
CA VAL A 888 6.87 28.07 -52.97
C VAL A 888 7.52 26.69 -53.13
N SER A 889 6.77 25.60 -53.01
CA SER A 889 7.27 24.22 -53.06
C SER A 889 7.22 23.60 -54.47
N ALA A 890 7.79 24.29 -55.48
CA ALA A 890 7.77 23.91 -56.91
C ALA A 890 8.40 22.53 -57.26
N ARG A 891 8.75 21.69 -56.27
CA ARG A 891 9.37 20.38 -56.42
C ARG A 891 8.39 19.19 -56.31
N TYR A 892 7.19 19.38 -55.76
CA TYR A 892 6.19 18.32 -55.65
C TYR A 892 4.90 18.71 -56.39
N ASP A 893 4.66 18.11 -57.57
CA ASP A 893 3.42 18.27 -58.37
C ASP A 893 2.21 17.54 -57.74
N TYR A 894 2.22 17.34 -56.41
CA TYR A 894 1.18 16.63 -55.67
C TYR A 894 0.45 17.60 -54.75
N ARG A 895 -0.83 17.85 -55.05
CA ARG A 895 -1.73 18.56 -54.14
C ARG A 895 -2.05 17.67 -52.95
N MET A 896 -1.69 18.10 -51.76
CA MET A 896 -2.09 17.43 -50.53
C MET A 896 -3.54 17.79 -50.20
N ASN A 897 -4.38 16.78 -50.00
CA ASN A 897 -5.75 16.96 -49.52
C ASN A 897 -5.75 16.71 -48.01
N ILE A 898 -5.90 17.77 -47.22
CA ILE A 898 -6.01 17.71 -45.75
C ILE A 898 -7.35 18.30 -45.35
N LEU A 899 -8.03 17.60 -44.45
CA LEU A 899 -9.28 18.04 -43.86
C LEU A 899 -9.03 18.81 -42.57
N ALA A 900 -9.87 19.81 -42.32
CA ALA A 900 -9.97 20.47 -41.04
C ALA A 900 -10.34 19.47 -39.94
N LEU A 901 -9.88 19.76 -38.73
CA LEU A 901 -10.33 19.08 -37.53
C LEU A 901 -11.85 19.18 -37.40
N ASN A 902 -12.46 18.13 -36.87
CA ASN A 902 -13.90 18.02 -36.81
C ASN A 902 -14.47 18.80 -35.63
N SER A 903 -15.03 19.99 -35.90
CA SER A 903 -15.67 20.83 -34.88
C SER A 903 -16.89 20.19 -34.20
N LEU A 904 -17.39 19.05 -34.70
CA LEU A 904 -18.48 18.28 -34.08
C LEU A 904 -17.98 17.32 -33.00
N ILE A 905 -16.67 17.02 -32.95
CA ILE A 905 -16.09 16.23 -31.86
C ILE A 905 -16.07 17.12 -30.62
N VAL A 906 -16.69 16.65 -29.54
CA VAL A 906 -16.75 17.38 -28.27
C VAL A 906 -15.34 17.43 -27.69
N SER A 907 -14.77 18.63 -27.62
CA SER A 907 -13.53 18.90 -26.90
C SER A 907 -13.84 19.72 -25.64
N ARG A 908 -13.12 19.44 -24.55
CA ARG A 908 -13.16 20.30 -23.35
C ARG A 908 -12.42 21.62 -23.56
N PHE A 909 -11.62 21.72 -24.61
CA PHE A 909 -10.88 22.92 -25.00
C PHE A 909 -11.64 23.69 -26.08
N LYS A 910 -11.62 25.02 -25.99
CA LYS A 910 -12.20 25.86 -27.04
C LYS A 910 -11.20 25.96 -28.20
N THR A 911 -11.68 26.23 -29.41
CA THR A 911 -10.81 26.36 -30.59
C THR A 911 -9.76 27.47 -30.45
N ASN A 912 -10.05 28.52 -29.66
CA ASN A 912 -9.14 29.62 -29.33
C ASN A 912 -8.35 29.41 -28.03
N THR A 913 -8.37 28.20 -27.45
CA THR A 913 -7.51 27.86 -26.32
C THR A 913 -6.06 27.78 -26.81
N MET A 914 -5.16 28.42 -26.05
CA MET A 914 -3.72 28.39 -26.30
C MET A 914 -3.19 26.94 -26.22
N ILE A 915 -2.36 26.55 -27.19
CA ILE A 915 -1.81 25.19 -27.28
C ILE A 915 -1.00 24.84 -26.02
N GLN A 916 -0.36 25.83 -25.39
CA GLN A 916 0.28 25.64 -24.08
C GLN A 916 -0.67 25.06 -23.03
N ILE A 917 -1.90 25.59 -22.93
CA ILE A 917 -2.89 25.09 -21.95
C ILE A 917 -3.26 23.64 -22.26
N ILE A 918 -3.41 23.31 -23.55
CA ILE A 918 -3.71 21.94 -24.00
C ILE A 918 -2.53 21.00 -23.70
N ALA A 919 -1.28 21.47 -23.92
CA ALA A 919 -0.07 20.72 -23.67
C ALA A 919 0.21 20.52 -22.17
N ASP A 920 0.00 21.55 -21.34
CA ASP A 920 0.09 21.47 -19.87
C ASP A 920 -0.89 20.43 -19.30
N GLU A 921 -1.98 20.19 -20.05
CA GLU A 921 -2.99 19.18 -19.79
C GLU A 921 -2.76 17.84 -20.55
N LEU A 922 -1.53 17.62 -21.07
CA LEU A 922 -1.10 16.43 -21.81
C LEU A 922 -1.97 16.07 -23.03
N PHE A 923 -2.65 17.05 -23.62
CA PHE A 923 -3.63 16.85 -24.69
C PHE A 923 -4.75 15.87 -24.30
N ILE A 924 -5.04 15.69 -23.01
CA ILE A 924 -6.07 14.74 -22.56
C ILE A 924 -7.44 15.42 -22.66
N GLU A 925 -8.39 14.78 -23.33
CA GLU A 925 -9.80 15.21 -23.36
C GLU A 925 -10.57 14.64 -22.16
N GLU A 926 -10.36 13.36 -21.85
CA GLU A 926 -11.09 12.66 -20.80
C GLU A 926 -10.22 11.58 -20.16
N TRP A 927 -10.28 11.51 -18.83
CA TRP A 927 -9.81 10.38 -18.03
C TRP A 927 -11.01 9.48 -17.73
N LYS A 928 -11.06 8.29 -18.33
CA LYS A 928 -12.10 7.29 -18.09
C LYS A 928 -11.61 6.35 -17.00
N ILE A 929 -11.94 6.68 -15.75
CA ILE A 929 -11.49 5.95 -14.56
C ILE A 929 -12.69 5.26 -13.92
N ASN A 930 -12.64 3.93 -13.89
CA ASN A 930 -13.65 3.10 -13.25
C ASN A 930 -13.02 2.40 -12.04
N SER A 931 -13.53 2.68 -10.85
CA SER A 931 -13.18 1.94 -9.63
C SER A 931 -14.34 1.02 -9.23
N SER A 932 -14.02 -0.18 -8.74
CA SER A 932 -15.01 -1.18 -8.35
C SER A 932 -14.86 -1.57 -6.89
N TYR A 933 -15.85 -1.21 -6.06
CA TYR A 933 -15.90 -1.64 -4.67
C TYR A 933 -16.03 -3.16 -4.55
N SER A 934 -16.80 -3.82 -5.44
CA SER A 934 -16.97 -5.28 -5.39
C SER A 934 -15.68 -6.03 -5.72
N LEU A 935 -14.87 -5.54 -6.66
CA LEU A 935 -13.53 -6.10 -6.91
C LEU A 935 -12.61 -5.88 -5.70
N PHE A 936 -12.61 -4.68 -5.11
CA PHE A 936 -11.89 -4.42 -3.86
C PHE A 936 -12.33 -5.33 -2.72
N TYR A 937 -13.64 -5.53 -2.54
CA TYR A 937 -14.21 -6.43 -1.54
C TYR A 937 -13.71 -7.86 -1.73
N ASN A 938 -13.72 -8.35 -2.96
CA ASN A 938 -13.25 -9.70 -3.31
C ASN A 938 -11.74 -9.88 -3.09
N GLN A 939 -10.95 -8.82 -3.26
CA GLN A 939 -9.51 -8.85 -2.95
C GLN A 939 -9.27 -8.82 -1.45
N CYS A 940 -9.96 -7.95 -0.71
CA CYS A 940 -9.89 -7.88 0.75
C CYS A 940 -10.33 -9.20 1.40
N ALA A 941 -11.38 -9.84 0.85
CA ALA A 941 -11.92 -11.15 1.23
C ALA A 941 -11.88 -11.41 2.74
N PRO A 942 -12.66 -10.69 3.56
CA PRO A 942 -12.58 -10.83 5.02
C PRO A 942 -12.90 -12.28 5.45
N ALA A 943 -11.97 -12.96 6.15
CA ALA A 943 -12.20 -14.33 6.63
C ALA A 943 -13.33 -14.41 7.66
N TYR A 944 -13.51 -13.36 8.46
CA TYR A 944 -14.62 -13.23 9.38
C TYR A 944 -14.95 -11.77 9.62
N CYS A 945 -16.21 -11.50 9.96
CA CYS A 945 -16.60 -10.26 10.60
C CYS A 945 -17.04 -10.57 12.02
N SER A 946 -16.57 -9.78 12.99
CA SER A 946 -17.00 -9.83 14.37
C SER A 946 -17.80 -8.59 14.73
N TYR A 947 -18.87 -8.77 15.48
CA TYR A 947 -19.59 -7.67 16.11
C TYR A 947 -20.05 -8.05 17.51
N GLN A 948 -20.14 -7.04 18.38
CA GLN A 948 -20.50 -7.26 19.77
C GLN A 948 -22.02 -7.36 19.91
N THR A 949 -22.50 -8.47 20.46
CA THR A 949 -23.90 -8.63 20.85
C THR A 949 -24.05 -8.93 22.32
N ARG A 950 -25.25 -8.60 22.84
CA ARG A 950 -25.68 -9.00 24.17
C ARG A 950 -26.11 -10.47 24.12
N LYS A 951 -25.60 -11.30 25.04
CA LYS A 951 -25.93 -12.74 25.08
C LYS A 951 -27.39 -12.96 25.50
N ASP A 952 -28.24 -13.46 24.59
CA ASP A 952 -29.67 -13.69 24.86
C ASP A 952 -29.94 -14.97 25.71
N ASP A 953 -29.07 -16.00 25.63
CA ASP A 953 -29.20 -17.25 26.41
C ASP A 953 -28.64 -17.18 27.83
N TYR A 954 -28.81 -16.03 28.47
CA TYR A 954 -28.24 -15.75 29.78
C TYR A 954 -28.80 -16.67 30.86
N ALA A 955 -30.08 -17.04 30.75
CA ALA A 955 -30.77 -17.83 31.77
C ALA A 955 -30.18 -19.23 31.98
N ILE A 956 -29.91 -20.00 30.92
CA ILE A 956 -29.39 -21.37 31.04
C ILE A 956 -27.96 -21.36 31.58
N TYR A 957 -27.13 -20.41 31.12
CA TYR A 957 -25.78 -20.23 31.61
C TYR A 957 -25.76 -19.89 33.11
N ILE A 958 -26.57 -18.91 33.55
CA ILE A 958 -26.73 -18.57 34.97
C ILE A 958 -27.21 -19.79 35.77
N ILE A 959 -28.25 -20.48 35.30
CA ILE A 959 -28.83 -21.64 35.97
C ILE A 959 -27.76 -22.73 36.15
N SER A 960 -26.99 -23.06 35.11
CA SER A 960 -25.93 -24.08 35.18
C SER A 960 -24.84 -23.74 36.20
N LYS A 961 -24.44 -22.46 36.30
CA LYS A 961 -23.44 -21.99 37.27
C LYS A 961 -23.99 -22.02 38.69
N ILE A 962 -25.23 -21.59 38.90
CA ILE A 962 -25.91 -21.67 40.19
C ILE A 962 -26.05 -23.14 40.63
N LEU A 963 -26.42 -24.05 39.74
CA LEU A 963 -26.53 -25.48 40.02
C LEU A 963 -25.18 -26.09 40.46
N GLY A 964 -24.09 -25.78 39.75
CA GLY A 964 -22.74 -26.25 40.11
C GLY A 964 -22.27 -25.71 41.47
N LEU A 965 -22.54 -24.44 41.77
CA LEU A 965 -22.21 -23.80 43.05
C LEU A 965 -23.04 -24.33 44.22
N TYR A 966 -24.31 -24.65 43.99
CA TYR A 966 -25.26 -25.08 45.01
C TYR A 966 -24.77 -26.33 45.78
N GLY A 967 -24.21 -27.31 45.05
CA GLY A 967 -23.67 -28.54 45.64
C GLY A 967 -22.47 -28.28 46.56
N GLY A 968 -21.50 -27.50 46.08
CA GLY A 968 -20.30 -27.14 46.85
C GLY A 968 -20.58 -26.30 48.08
N LEU A 969 -21.46 -25.30 47.93
CA LEU A 969 -21.87 -24.40 48.99
C LEU A 969 -22.62 -25.14 50.13
N THR A 970 -23.51 -26.06 49.76
CA THR A 970 -24.26 -26.89 50.72
C THR A 970 -23.33 -27.75 51.58
N VAL A 971 -22.36 -28.43 50.95
CA VAL A 971 -21.43 -29.31 51.65
C VAL A 971 -20.47 -28.52 52.54
N SER A 972 -19.90 -27.43 52.01
CA SER A 972 -18.93 -26.61 52.74
C SER A 972 -19.55 -25.94 53.96
N LEU A 973 -20.75 -25.34 53.81
CA LEU A 973 -21.43 -24.69 54.93
C LEU A 973 -21.93 -25.70 55.97
N ARG A 974 -22.31 -26.93 55.58
CA ARG A 974 -22.65 -27.99 56.54
C ARG A 974 -21.47 -28.43 57.40
N PHE A 975 -20.25 -28.27 56.90
CA PHE A 975 -19.04 -28.57 57.66
C PHE A 975 -18.57 -27.39 58.52
N ILE A 976 -18.55 -26.19 57.94
CA ILE A 976 -18.00 -24.98 58.56
C ILE A 976 -18.91 -24.43 59.67
N ILE A 977 -20.23 -24.44 59.47
CA ILE A 977 -21.16 -23.76 60.38
C ILE A 977 -21.23 -24.41 61.77
N PRO A 978 -21.24 -25.74 61.94
CA PRO A 978 -21.13 -26.37 63.26
C PRO A 978 -19.83 -26.01 64.01
N ILE A 979 -18.74 -25.81 63.26
CA ILE A 979 -17.45 -25.41 63.84
C ILE A 979 -17.52 -23.96 64.32
N ILE A 980 -18.04 -23.06 63.48
CA ILE A 980 -18.24 -21.65 63.82
C ILE A 980 -19.18 -21.51 65.02
N THR A 981 -20.30 -22.24 65.07
CA THR A 981 -21.24 -22.16 66.19
C THR A 981 -20.62 -22.68 67.48
N LYS A 982 -19.80 -23.73 67.42
CA LYS A 982 -19.02 -24.22 68.56
C LYS A 982 -17.99 -23.19 69.05
N ILE A 983 -17.32 -22.49 68.14
CA ILE A 983 -16.37 -21.41 68.47
C ILE A 983 -17.09 -20.22 69.09
N ILE A 984 -18.18 -19.73 68.48
CA ILE A 984 -19.00 -18.63 68.99
C ILE A 984 -19.55 -18.97 70.38
N PHE A 985 -20.03 -20.20 70.58
CA PHE A 985 -20.54 -20.63 71.88
C PHE A 985 -19.42 -20.72 72.93
N ASN A 986 -18.21 -21.18 72.56
CA ASN A 986 -17.05 -21.16 73.44
C ASN A 986 -16.62 -19.74 73.82
N ILE A 987 -16.73 -18.77 72.90
CA ILE A 987 -16.46 -17.35 73.16
C ILE A 987 -17.53 -16.77 74.10
N ILE A 988 -18.82 -17.02 73.83
CA ILE A 988 -19.93 -16.57 74.68
C ILE A 988 -19.83 -17.18 76.09
N LYS A 989 -19.45 -18.47 76.21
CA LYS A 989 -19.23 -19.15 77.50
C LYS A 989 -18.04 -18.56 78.27
N ARG A 990 -16.96 -18.16 77.59
CA ARG A 990 -15.85 -17.40 78.20
C ARG A 990 -16.25 -16.00 78.65
N CYS A 991 -17.04 -15.27 77.87
CA CYS A 991 -17.54 -13.95 78.28
C CYS A 991 -18.54 -14.03 79.44
N ARG A 992 -19.35 -15.10 79.53
CA ARG A 992 -20.33 -15.30 80.61
C ARG A 992 -19.70 -15.75 81.93
N ASN A 993 -18.59 -16.47 81.87
CA ASN A 993 -17.82 -16.87 83.07
C ASN A 993 -16.98 -15.73 83.67
N ASN A 994 -16.75 -14.64 82.94
CA ASN A 994 -16.05 -13.44 83.44
C ASN A 994 -16.98 -12.41 84.13
N ILE A 995 -18.29 -12.68 84.27
CA ILE A 995 -19.28 -11.72 84.82
C ILE A 995 -19.85 -12.16 86.19
N ILE A 996 -19.30 -13.20 86.85
CA ILE A 996 -19.69 -13.54 88.22
C ILE A 996 -18.47 -13.69 89.13
N ILE A 997 -18.08 -12.58 89.75
CA ILE A 997 -17.58 -12.55 91.13
C ILE A 997 -18.38 -11.46 91.87
N PRO A 998 -19.18 -11.79 92.90
CA PRO A 998 -19.70 -10.83 93.85
C PRO A 998 -18.72 -10.61 95.02
N ASN A 999 -18.69 -9.37 95.51
CA ASN A 999 -17.98 -8.78 96.64
C ASN A 999 -17.39 -9.69 97.74
N LYS A 1000 -16.14 -9.38 98.10
CA LYS A 1000 -15.85 -8.79 99.41
C LYS A 1000 -15.00 -7.54 99.23
#